data_AF-A0A3E5E1C6-F1
#
_entry.id   AF-A0A3E5E1C6-F1
#
_cell.length_a   1.000
_cell.length_b   1.000
_cell.length_c   1.000
_cell.angle_alpha   90.00
_cell.angle_beta   90.00
_cell.angle_gamma   90.00
#
_symmetry.space_group_name_H-M   'P 1'
#
loop_
_entity.id
_entity.type
_entity.pdbx_description
1 polymer ?
#
loop_
_entity_poly.entity_id
_entity_poly.type
_entity_poly.pdbx_seq_one_letter_code
_entity_poly.pdbx_strand_id
1 'polypeptide(L)'
;MNKQILVSALGAMLLASCADHFDQNFETVRPDKEAQYGYLEQYDALKEYIKDRPNFHLGIGTAVDEYNKKELVYALTNSNFNETVAGNAMKMASCVADDGSMNFDKVSEYVKNATDAGLSVYGHTLAWHSQQPLKYLNGLIADRPAPEVPGGDNKYIRYTTAAAGANPWDNQANCKLSEPLEKGASYTLTMKVKASEDCDIAFWPIWNASPNKNQWGGSNDVQYLDTYKATTEWTTLTWKFNAAFTHDMLQFCFGKLGGTIDFDDVKLVKDGSDDNLVANGDFTTDNISAWGSNWQGPSFAIKQGSGESAGGNFCIKYTTTKDGANLWDHQATYKLDKTLVQGAKYVLTMKVKSTSKTKFAFWPIWNASPNKNQWGGSNDVQYCEDKDISTKWTTLTWEFEAQFTHDLLQFCFGMLKNNESVSIDDITLVKEGTEENLVANGDFAQNATAGWGSNWQGPTFKCEKIGGGIPLSDKEKKEVLTTALDKWIAGMMEATEGKVKAWDVVNEALSGADTNGDGKYALQSATRGTAPDDDIPNSFYWQDYLGDLDYVRTAVASARKHFEENGGNPEELKLFVNDYNLESDWDQNGKLKSLIKWIKDWEADGVTKIDGIGSQMHISCYGNPQTQEAKKNAIENMLKLMAESGKLVRISELDMGYVDANDKEVKTADMTEEQHKEMRALYEFVVKKYLELIPENQQWGICQWCATDSPANSGWRAGLPTGLWDSDYYRKHTYGGFAAGFGAPEYWNNAK
;
A
#
# COMPACT_ATOMS: atom_id res chain seq x y z
N MET A 1 -55.87 -32.94 15.40
CA MET A 1 -57.07 -32.13 15.70
C MET A 1 -56.63 -30.89 16.47
N ASN A 2 -56.87 -29.71 15.87
CA ASN A 2 -57.03 -28.36 16.45
C ASN A 2 -56.09 -27.82 17.55
N LYS A 3 -55.25 -26.85 17.12
CA LYS A 3 -55.02 -25.48 17.63
C LYS A 3 -55.11 -25.21 19.15
N GLN A 4 -54.08 -24.54 19.69
CA GLN A 4 -54.24 -23.17 20.22
C GLN A 4 -52.91 -22.44 20.48
N ILE A 5 -52.79 -21.28 19.83
CA ILE A 5 -51.87 -20.18 20.14
C ILE A 5 -52.43 -19.44 21.35
N LEU A 6 -51.59 -19.09 22.33
CA LEU A 6 -51.91 -18.08 23.34
C LEU A 6 -50.66 -17.27 23.69
N VAL A 7 -50.57 -16.10 23.05
CA VAL A 7 -49.74 -14.97 23.48
C VAL A 7 -50.44 -14.31 24.66
N SER A 8 -49.70 -14.00 25.73
CA SER A 8 -50.17 -13.12 26.80
C SER A 8 -48.99 -12.39 27.44
N ALA A 9 -48.87 -11.10 27.13
CA ALA A 9 -48.01 -10.16 27.84
C ALA A 9 -48.88 -9.27 28.74
N LEU A 10 -48.56 -9.19 30.05
CA LEU A 10 -48.45 -7.93 30.82
C LEU A 10 -48.08 -8.19 32.31
N GLY A 11 -46.87 -7.78 32.70
CA GLY A 11 -46.62 -6.87 33.84
C GLY A 11 -46.60 -7.37 35.29
N ALA A 12 -45.39 -7.56 35.85
CA ALA A 12 -45.04 -7.06 37.19
C ALA A 12 -43.51 -6.89 37.31
N MET A 13 -43.05 -5.65 37.44
CA MET A 13 -41.65 -5.28 37.66
C MET A 13 -41.19 -5.70 39.07
N LEU A 14 -40.17 -6.54 39.15
CA LEU A 14 -39.28 -6.66 40.31
C LEU A 14 -37.85 -6.60 39.79
N LEU A 15 -37.11 -5.58 40.25
CA LEU A 15 -35.72 -5.29 39.91
C LEU A 15 -34.80 -6.39 40.46
N ALA A 16 -34.52 -7.38 39.64
CA ALA A 16 -33.34 -8.24 39.71
C ALA A 16 -32.61 -8.10 38.38
N SER A 17 -31.29 -8.05 38.37
CA SER A 17 -30.49 -7.87 37.15
C SER A 17 -30.78 -8.98 36.14
N CYS A 18 -31.63 -8.69 35.16
CA CYS A 18 -31.88 -9.56 34.02
C CYS A 18 -30.67 -9.50 33.10
N ALA A 19 -29.70 -10.38 33.31
CA ALA A 19 -29.10 -11.03 32.15
C ALA A 19 -30.26 -11.81 31.52
N ASP A 20 -30.73 -11.38 30.36
CA ASP A 20 -31.79 -12.07 29.63
C ASP A 20 -31.35 -13.53 29.42
N HIS A 21 -31.92 -14.43 30.22
CA HIS A 21 -31.71 -15.86 30.07
C HIS A 21 -32.53 -16.28 28.85
N PHE A 22 -31.91 -16.22 27.68
CA PHE A 22 -32.48 -16.79 26.46
C PHE A 22 -32.64 -18.30 26.72
N ASP A 23 -33.90 -18.78 26.74
CA ASP A 23 -34.23 -20.18 26.96
C ASP A 23 -33.68 -21.02 25.78
N GLN A 24 -32.59 -21.76 26.01
CA GLN A 24 -31.80 -22.47 24.99
C GLN A 24 -32.43 -23.79 24.51
N ASN A 25 -33.74 -23.97 24.70
CA ASN A 25 -34.46 -25.16 24.25
C ASN A 25 -34.77 -25.07 22.74
N PHE A 26 -33.76 -25.27 21.91
CA PHE A 26 -33.93 -25.46 20.48
C PHE A 26 -34.11 -26.95 20.17
N GLU A 27 -35.01 -27.28 19.24
CA GLU A 27 -35.06 -28.62 18.67
C GLU A 27 -33.72 -28.91 17.99
N THR A 28 -32.95 -29.85 18.53
CA THR A 28 -31.59 -30.13 18.05
C THR A 28 -31.57 -31.08 16.86
N VAL A 29 -32.64 -31.85 16.69
CA VAL A 29 -32.81 -32.85 15.64
C VAL A 29 -34.03 -32.51 14.80
N ARG A 30 -33.90 -32.71 13.50
CA ARG A 30 -34.97 -32.49 12.54
C ARG A 30 -36.11 -33.51 12.78
N PRO A 31 -37.36 -33.08 13.10
CA PRO A 31 -38.42 -33.99 13.51
C PRO A 31 -38.81 -35.08 12.49
N ASP A 32 -38.70 -34.81 11.18
CA ASP A 32 -38.98 -35.80 10.12
C ASP A 32 -37.83 -36.79 9.88
N LYS A 33 -36.71 -36.66 10.61
CA LYS A 33 -35.50 -37.49 10.48
C LYS A 33 -35.02 -38.11 11.80
N GLU A 34 -35.91 -38.24 12.77
CA GLU A 34 -35.62 -38.77 14.11
C GLU A 34 -34.93 -40.14 14.08
N ALA A 35 -35.33 -41.02 13.16
CA ALA A 35 -34.71 -42.35 13.03
C ALA A 35 -33.23 -42.29 12.60
N GLN A 36 -32.83 -41.26 11.83
CA GLN A 36 -31.44 -41.10 11.39
C GLN A 36 -30.61 -40.28 12.38
N TYR A 37 -31.20 -39.22 12.95
CA TYR A 37 -30.47 -38.19 13.68
C TYR A 37 -30.82 -38.09 15.16
N GLY A 38 -31.83 -38.81 15.67
CA GLY A 38 -32.30 -38.71 17.07
C GLY A 38 -31.23 -38.99 18.11
N TYR A 39 -30.18 -39.74 17.76
CA TYR A 39 -29.04 -39.94 18.67
C TYR A 39 -28.26 -38.63 18.96
N LEU A 40 -28.38 -37.61 18.10
CA LEU A 40 -27.69 -36.33 18.26
C LEU A 40 -28.24 -35.49 19.42
N GLU A 41 -29.45 -35.77 19.92
CA GLU A 41 -30.02 -35.15 21.11
C GLU A 41 -29.22 -35.49 22.38
N GLN A 42 -28.48 -36.61 22.37
CA GLN A 42 -27.69 -37.07 23.52
C GLN A 42 -26.37 -36.29 23.69
N TYR A 43 -25.95 -35.50 22.70
CA TYR A 43 -24.76 -34.68 22.84
C TYR A 43 -25.07 -33.37 23.57
N ASP A 44 -24.18 -33.01 24.49
CA ASP A 44 -24.13 -31.70 25.11
C ASP A 44 -23.66 -30.65 24.08
N ALA A 45 -23.68 -29.38 24.50
CA ALA A 45 -23.05 -28.31 23.74
C ALA A 45 -21.54 -28.54 23.62
N LEU A 46 -20.93 -28.24 22.45
CA LEU A 46 -19.55 -28.65 22.16
C LEU A 46 -18.52 -28.15 23.20
N LYS A 47 -18.68 -26.91 23.70
CA LYS A 47 -17.80 -26.33 24.72
C LYS A 47 -17.76 -27.11 26.05
N GLU A 48 -18.78 -27.91 26.36
CA GLU A 48 -18.81 -28.73 27.58
C GLU A 48 -17.74 -29.84 27.56
N TYR A 49 -17.32 -30.27 26.37
CA TYR A 49 -16.29 -31.30 26.19
C TYR A 49 -14.85 -30.76 26.28
N ILE A 50 -14.68 -29.43 26.37
CA ILE A 50 -13.37 -28.78 26.52
C ILE A 50 -13.23 -28.01 27.83
N LYS A 51 -14.18 -28.14 28.77
CA LYS A 51 -14.18 -27.39 30.05
C LYS A 51 -12.96 -27.66 30.95
N ASP A 52 -12.35 -28.82 30.79
CA ASP A 52 -11.11 -29.23 31.45
C ASP A 52 -9.85 -28.72 30.73
N ARG A 53 -10.01 -28.01 29.61
CA ARG A 53 -8.95 -27.43 28.77
C ARG A 53 -9.10 -25.90 28.70
N PRO A 54 -8.80 -25.17 29.79
CA PRO A 54 -9.11 -23.73 29.89
C PRO A 54 -8.33 -22.84 28.90
N ASN A 55 -7.24 -23.33 28.31
CA ASN A 55 -6.44 -22.62 27.31
C ASN A 55 -6.82 -22.99 25.86
N PHE A 56 -7.77 -23.91 25.67
CA PHE A 56 -8.20 -24.36 24.35
C PHE A 56 -9.36 -23.49 23.85
N HIS A 57 -9.20 -22.94 22.65
CA HIS A 57 -10.20 -22.13 21.98
C HIS A 57 -10.96 -22.97 20.94
N LEU A 58 -12.22 -23.27 21.25
CA LEU A 58 -13.17 -23.84 20.30
C LEU A 58 -13.93 -22.70 19.63
N GLY A 59 -13.54 -22.41 18.39
CA GLY A 59 -14.00 -21.27 17.60
C GLY A 59 -15.09 -21.59 16.59
N ILE A 60 -15.85 -20.56 16.21
CA ILE A 60 -16.77 -20.59 15.07
C ILE A 60 -16.67 -19.29 14.26
N GLY A 61 -16.58 -19.41 12.93
CA GLY A 61 -16.71 -18.31 11.99
C GLY A 61 -18.17 -17.89 11.87
N THR A 62 -18.46 -16.59 12.02
CA THR A 62 -19.82 -16.07 11.88
C THR A 62 -19.88 -14.83 10.98
N ALA A 63 -21.01 -14.67 10.31
CA ALA A 63 -21.33 -13.42 9.64
C ALA A 63 -21.71 -12.38 10.71
N VAL A 64 -20.93 -11.31 10.81
CA VAL A 64 -21.09 -10.26 11.84
C VAL A 64 -22.51 -9.71 11.90
N ASP A 65 -23.11 -9.42 10.74
CA ASP A 65 -24.46 -8.86 10.68
C ASP A 65 -25.52 -9.82 11.25
N GLU A 66 -25.36 -11.14 11.13
CA GLU A 66 -26.28 -12.12 11.73
C GLU A 66 -26.02 -12.30 13.23
N TYR A 67 -24.74 -12.29 13.64
CA TYR A 67 -24.38 -12.38 15.06
C TYR A 67 -24.88 -11.16 15.86
N ASN A 68 -24.73 -9.96 15.31
CA ASN A 68 -25.14 -8.71 15.98
C ASN A 68 -26.66 -8.57 16.16
N LYS A 69 -27.48 -9.31 15.38
CA LYS A 69 -28.94 -9.36 15.62
C LYS A 69 -29.31 -10.00 16.95
N LYS A 70 -28.39 -10.75 17.58
CA LYS A 70 -28.62 -11.48 18.86
C LYS A 70 -29.77 -12.48 18.80
N GLU A 71 -29.93 -13.12 17.64
CA GLU A 71 -30.95 -14.14 17.39
C GLU A 71 -30.32 -15.55 17.41
N LEU A 72 -30.80 -16.46 16.56
CA LEU A 72 -30.42 -17.88 16.54
C LEU A 72 -28.91 -18.10 16.38
N VAL A 73 -28.25 -17.39 15.46
CA VAL A 73 -26.80 -17.51 15.23
C VAL A 73 -26.03 -17.14 16.49
N TYR A 74 -26.38 -16.02 17.12
CA TYR A 74 -25.77 -15.60 18.39
C TYR A 74 -25.99 -16.64 19.49
N ALA A 75 -27.21 -17.18 19.63
CA ALA A 75 -27.52 -18.18 20.63
C ALA A 75 -26.71 -19.47 20.43
N LEU A 76 -26.67 -20.00 19.20
CA LEU A 76 -25.95 -21.23 18.86
C LEU A 76 -24.44 -21.09 19.00
N THR A 77 -23.88 -19.95 18.57
CA THR A 77 -22.47 -19.63 18.77
C THR A 77 -22.14 -19.62 20.26
N ASN A 78 -22.91 -18.90 21.07
CA ASN A 78 -22.58 -18.71 22.48
C ASN A 78 -22.87 -19.95 23.33
N SER A 79 -23.80 -20.82 22.92
CA SER A 79 -24.06 -22.08 23.61
C SER A 79 -22.98 -23.12 23.33
N ASN A 80 -22.39 -23.16 22.12
CA ASN A 80 -21.49 -24.24 21.71
C ASN A 80 -20.00 -23.90 21.72
N PHE A 81 -19.63 -22.62 21.65
CA PHE A 81 -18.25 -22.19 21.44
C PHE A 81 -17.78 -21.26 22.56
N ASN A 82 -16.47 -21.16 22.76
CA ASN A 82 -15.85 -20.19 23.67
C ASN A 82 -15.05 -19.11 22.92
N GLU A 83 -14.95 -19.23 21.59
CA GLU A 83 -14.32 -18.24 20.73
C GLU A 83 -15.15 -18.02 19.46
N THR A 84 -15.04 -16.83 18.85
CA THR A 84 -15.64 -16.56 17.55
C THR A 84 -14.75 -15.72 16.63
N VAL A 85 -14.93 -15.89 15.31
CA VAL A 85 -14.21 -15.15 14.26
C VAL A 85 -15.22 -14.36 13.43
N ALA A 86 -14.93 -13.08 13.21
CA ALA A 86 -15.81 -12.11 12.56
C ALA A 86 -15.93 -12.26 11.02
N GLY A 87 -15.75 -13.46 10.48
CA GLY A 87 -15.82 -13.75 9.05
C GLY A 87 -15.08 -12.70 8.20
N ASN A 88 -15.77 -12.06 7.26
CA ASN A 88 -15.18 -11.04 6.39
C ASN A 88 -15.04 -9.64 7.03
N ALA A 89 -15.69 -9.36 8.17
CA ALA A 89 -15.81 -7.99 8.68
C ALA A 89 -14.47 -7.40 9.15
N MET A 90 -13.53 -8.24 9.59
CA MET A 90 -12.19 -7.81 10.01
C MET A 90 -11.15 -7.80 8.87
N LYS A 91 -11.58 -7.89 7.61
CA LYS A 91 -10.71 -7.75 6.43
C LYS A 91 -10.63 -6.29 5.98
N MET A 92 -9.50 -5.87 5.41
CA MET A 92 -9.26 -4.46 5.07
C MET A 92 -10.33 -3.88 4.14
N ALA A 93 -10.74 -4.56 3.07
CA ALA A 93 -11.80 -4.05 2.17
C ALA A 93 -13.18 -3.91 2.84
N SER A 94 -13.44 -4.55 3.97
CA SER A 94 -14.71 -4.41 4.70
C SER A 94 -14.75 -3.16 5.57
N CYS A 95 -13.59 -2.60 5.91
CA CYS A 95 -13.45 -1.49 6.85
C CYS A 95 -12.84 -0.24 6.20
N VAL A 96 -12.20 -0.34 5.03
CA VAL A 96 -11.53 0.77 4.35
C VAL A 96 -12.17 1.02 2.99
N ALA A 97 -12.63 2.25 2.77
CA ALA A 97 -13.25 2.68 1.52
C ALA A 97 -12.20 3.08 0.46
N ASP A 98 -12.67 3.31 -0.77
CA ASP A 98 -11.85 3.72 -1.93
C ASP A 98 -11.04 5.01 -1.72
N ASP A 99 -11.47 5.88 -0.81
CA ASP A 99 -10.80 7.15 -0.46
C ASP A 99 -9.90 7.03 0.77
N GLY A 100 -9.78 5.84 1.36
CA GLY A 100 -8.99 5.58 2.56
C GLY A 100 -9.68 5.94 3.87
N SER A 101 -10.94 6.39 3.84
CA SER A 101 -11.76 6.50 5.05
C SER A 101 -12.00 5.12 5.66
N MET A 102 -11.97 5.04 6.99
CA MET A 102 -12.08 3.78 7.73
C MET A 102 -13.34 3.80 8.61
N ASN A 103 -14.08 2.70 8.64
CA ASN A 103 -15.21 2.48 9.53
C ASN A 103 -15.09 1.10 10.17
N PHE A 104 -15.03 1.07 11.50
CA PHE A 104 -14.91 -0.14 12.31
C PHE A 104 -16.13 -0.42 13.18
N ASP A 105 -17.24 0.32 13.04
CA ASP A 105 -18.40 0.27 13.93
C ASP A 105 -18.96 -1.14 14.07
N LYS A 106 -19.07 -1.85 12.93
CA LYS A 106 -19.52 -3.25 12.90
C LYS A 106 -18.60 -4.17 13.70
N VAL A 107 -17.29 -3.96 13.59
CA VAL A 107 -16.28 -4.75 14.31
C VAL A 107 -16.36 -4.45 15.80
N SER A 108 -16.43 -3.19 16.21
CA SER A 108 -16.55 -2.80 17.61
C SER A 108 -17.82 -3.36 18.25
N GLU A 109 -18.96 -3.27 17.55
CA GLU A 109 -20.23 -3.85 18.00
C GLU A 109 -20.13 -5.38 18.15
N TYR A 110 -19.52 -6.06 17.18
CA TYR A 110 -19.31 -7.50 17.23
C TYR A 110 -18.45 -7.93 18.42
N VAL A 111 -17.30 -7.29 18.59
CA VAL A 111 -16.37 -7.57 19.70
C VAL A 111 -17.07 -7.33 21.03
N LYS A 112 -17.83 -6.24 21.16
CA LYS A 112 -18.62 -5.97 22.36
C LYS A 112 -19.65 -7.07 22.61
N ASN A 113 -20.43 -7.44 21.60
CA ASN A 113 -21.47 -8.47 21.76
C ASN A 113 -20.90 -9.83 22.12
N ALA A 114 -19.78 -10.23 21.52
CA ALA A 114 -19.12 -11.50 21.81
C ALA A 114 -18.49 -11.52 23.21
N THR A 115 -17.81 -10.45 23.60
CA THR A 115 -17.18 -10.34 24.93
C THR A 115 -18.20 -10.21 26.05
N ASP A 116 -19.30 -9.47 25.86
CA ASP A 116 -20.45 -9.43 26.78
C ASP A 116 -21.09 -10.82 26.97
N ALA A 117 -21.04 -11.67 25.94
CA ALA A 117 -21.51 -13.05 25.98
C ALA A 117 -20.50 -14.04 26.59
N GLY A 118 -19.29 -13.58 26.95
CA GLY A 118 -18.23 -14.39 27.54
C GLY A 118 -17.38 -15.17 26.53
N LEU A 119 -17.40 -14.81 25.24
CA LEU A 119 -16.54 -15.42 24.22
C LEU A 119 -15.25 -14.62 24.04
N SER A 120 -14.15 -15.31 23.76
CA SER A 120 -13.01 -14.66 23.12
C SER A 120 -13.32 -14.36 21.65
N VAL A 121 -12.66 -13.37 21.10
CA VAL A 121 -12.71 -13.08 19.67
C VAL A 121 -11.31 -13.28 19.11
N TYR A 122 -11.23 -13.97 17.98
CA TYR A 122 -10.01 -14.14 17.22
C TYR A 122 -10.07 -13.23 16.00
N GLY A 123 -9.06 -12.40 15.85
CA GLY A 123 -8.96 -11.42 14.79
C GLY A 123 -8.53 -12.07 13.48
N HIS A 124 -9.30 -11.86 12.41
CA HIS A 124 -9.10 -12.59 11.16
C HIS A 124 -7.79 -12.21 10.48
N THR A 125 -7.62 -11.03 9.88
CA THR A 125 -6.33 -10.74 9.23
C THR A 125 -5.93 -9.27 9.23
N LEU A 126 -4.66 -9.01 9.56
CA LEU A 126 -4.07 -7.67 9.55
C LEU A 126 -3.31 -7.37 8.26
N ALA A 127 -2.49 -8.30 7.76
CA ALA A 127 -1.80 -8.20 6.48
C ALA A 127 -2.18 -9.39 5.57
N TRP A 128 -2.98 -9.11 4.55
CA TRP A 128 -3.38 -10.08 3.53
C TRP A 128 -3.29 -9.45 2.14
N HIS A 129 -3.15 -10.29 1.11
CA HIS A 129 -3.08 -9.84 -0.27
C HIS A 129 -4.46 -9.74 -0.93
N SER A 130 -5.41 -10.60 -0.54
CA SER A 130 -6.76 -10.62 -1.12
C SER A 130 -7.72 -9.72 -0.35
N GLN A 131 -8.86 -9.40 -0.98
CA GLN A 131 -9.91 -8.50 -0.47
C GLN A 131 -9.34 -7.18 0.09
N GLN A 132 -8.55 -6.50 -0.74
CA GLN A 132 -7.91 -5.22 -0.43
C GLN A 132 -8.64 -4.05 -1.09
N PRO A 133 -8.64 -2.84 -0.49
CA PRO A 133 -9.21 -1.64 -1.10
C PRO A 133 -8.30 -1.13 -2.22
N LEU A 134 -8.28 -1.83 -3.36
CA LEU A 134 -7.29 -1.62 -4.43
C LEU A 134 -7.25 -0.19 -4.96
N LYS A 135 -8.41 0.49 -5.07
CA LYS A 135 -8.45 1.87 -5.55
C LYS A 135 -7.73 2.83 -4.60
N TYR A 136 -7.89 2.64 -3.29
CA TYR A 136 -7.16 3.41 -2.29
C TYR A 136 -5.66 3.11 -2.35
N LEU A 137 -5.28 1.83 -2.24
CA LEU A 137 -3.86 1.43 -2.19
C LEU A 137 -3.10 1.76 -3.48
N ASN A 138 -3.70 1.52 -4.66
CA ASN A 138 -3.09 1.91 -5.94
C ASN A 138 -3.08 3.43 -6.12
N GLY A 139 -4.04 4.16 -5.55
CA GLY A 139 -4.06 5.62 -5.54
C GLY A 139 -2.90 6.21 -4.73
N LEU A 140 -2.52 5.57 -3.62
CA LEU A 140 -1.37 5.99 -2.80
C LEU A 140 -0.03 5.87 -3.53
N ILE A 141 0.10 4.88 -4.41
CA ILE A 141 1.33 4.64 -5.19
C ILE A 141 1.24 5.12 -6.64
N ALA A 142 0.18 5.82 -6.99
CA ALA A 142 0.01 6.42 -8.29
C ALA A 142 1.11 7.47 -8.52
N ASP A 143 1.44 7.69 -9.79
CA ASP A 143 2.38 8.74 -10.15
C ASP A 143 1.90 10.08 -9.56
N ARG A 144 2.78 10.76 -8.82
CA ARG A 144 2.49 12.11 -8.33
C ARG A 144 2.34 13.03 -9.54
N PRO A 145 1.50 14.08 -9.47
CA PRO A 145 1.59 15.15 -10.46
C PRO A 145 3.05 15.60 -10.58
N ALA A 146 3.48 15.94 -11.80
CA ALA A 146 4.75 16.65 -11.95
C ALA A 146 4.73 17.85 -11.00
N PRO A 147 5.84 18.15 -10.29
CA PRO A 147 5.90 19.31 -9.42
C PRO A 147 5.45 20.49 -10.24
N GLU A 148 4.55 21.30 -9.67
CA GLU A 148 4.27 22.61 -10.21
C GLU A 148 5.60 23.35 -10.29
N VAL A 149 6.17 23.40 -11.50
CA VAL A 149 7.20 24.36 -11.84
C VAL A 149 6.55 25.71 -11.56
N PRO A 150 7.17 26.61 -10.78
CA PRO A 150 6.73 27.99 -10.62
C PRO A 150 6.44 28.58 -11.99
N GLY A 151 5.15 28.65 -12.28
CA GLY A 151 4.70 28.50 -13.65
C GLY A 151 4.33 29.81 -14.29
N GLY A 152 4.26 30.96 -13.62
CA GLY A 152 3.75 32.23 -14.16
C GLY A 152 2.86 32.95 -13.18
N ASP A 153 3.02 34.26 -13.10
CA ASP A 153 2.71 35.11 -11.93
C ASP A 153 3.30 34.63 -10.58
N ASN A 154 3.74 33.36 -10.46
CA ASN A 154 4.38 32.83 -9.27
C ASN A 154 5.73 33.51 -9.07
N LYS A 155 5.90 34.01 -7.85
CA LYS A 155 7.06 34.77 -7.43
C LYS A 155 7.90 33.86 -6.54
N TYR A 156 9.21 34.08 -6.54
CA TYR A 156 10.14 33.39 -5.65
C TYR A 156 11.22 34.37 -5.22
N ILE A 157 11.89 34.11 -4.11
CA ILE A 157 13.04 34.92 -3.71
C ILE A 157 14.32 34.32 -4.30
N ARG A 158 15.05 35.12 -5.06
CA ARG A 158 16.37 34.76 -5.56
C ARG A 158 17.44 35.39 -4.70
N TYR A 159 18.37 34.59 -4.19
CA TYR A 159 19.63 35.02 -3.62
C TYR A 159 20.73 34.94 -4.68
N THR A 160 21.53 36.00 -4.80
CA THR A 160 22.68 36.08 -5.71
C THR A 160 23.94 36.28 -4.89
N THR A 161 24.81 35.28 -4.95
CA THR A 161 26.12 35.26 -4.31
C THR A 161 27.17 35.77 -5.29
N ALA A 162 27.96 36.77 -4.91
CA ALA A 162 28.97 37.36 -5.79
C ALA A 162 30.13 36.39 -6.09
N ALA A 163 30.45 35.49 -5.14
CA ALA A 163 31.46 34.46 -5.28
C ALA A 163 31.18 33.31 -4.28
N ALA A 164 31.73 32.13 -4.60
CA ALA A 164 31.79 31.02 -3.67
C ALA A 164 32.70 31.35 -2.49
N GLY A 165 32.21 31.14 -1.27
CA GLY A 165 32.99 31.24 -0.05
C GLY A 165 33.83 29.99 0.23
N ALA A 166 34.74 30.12 1.19
CA ALA A 166 35.57 29.01 1.67
C ALA A 166 34.80 28.08 2.63
N ASN A 167 33.80 28.62 3.33
CA ASN A 167 33.05 27.92 4.37
C ASN A 167 31.57 27.78 4.02
N PRO A 168 30.87 26.77 4.59
CA PRO A 168 29.43 26.56 4.37
C PRO A 168 28.54 27.74 4.78
N TRP A 169 29.04 28.63 5.65
CA TRP A 169 28.31 29.78 6.18
C TRP A 169 28.67 31.11 5.53
N ASP A 170 29.53 31.16 4.51
CA ASP A 170 29.98 32.45 3.98
C ASP A 170 28.86 33.21 3.22
N ASN A 171 27.86 32.49 2.70
CA ASN A 171 26.64 33.02 2.10
C ASN A 171 25.43 32.48 2.87
N GLN A 172 24.60 33.39 3.38
CA GLN A 172 23.50 33.06 4.27
C GLN A 172 22.26 33.88 3.93
N ALA A 173 21.11 33.21 3.85
CA ALA A 173 19.80 33.83 3.88
C ALA A 173 19.20 33.69 5.28
N ASN A 174 18.36 34.64 5.67
CA ASN A 174 17.60 34.56 6.91
C ASN A 174 16.12 34.88 6.69
N CYS A 175 15.27 34.32 7.54
CA CYS A 175 13.85 34.63 7.62
C CYS A 175 13.44 34.82 9.09
N LYS A 176 12.97 36.01 9.45
CA LYS A 176 12.42 36.30 10.78
C LYS A 176 11.05 35.63 10.92
N LEU A 177 10.88 34.85 11.98
CA LEU A 177 9.61 34.19 12.27
C LEU A 177 8.56 35.17 12.79
N SER A 178 7.28 34.88 12.50
CA SER A 178 6.14 35.62 13.06
C SER A 178 6.11 35.53 14.59
N GLU A 179 6.50 34.39 15.12
CA GLU A 179 6.61 34.09 16.55
C GLU A 179 7.76 33.11 16.83
N PRO A 180 8.42 33.19 18.00
CA PRO A 180 9.52 32.30 18.33
C PRO A 180 9.07 30.84 18.49
N LEU A 181 9.92 29.90 18.07
CA LEU A 181 9.69 28.47 18.25
C LEU A 181 9.68 28.11 19.74
N GLU A 182 8.83 27.16 20.10
CA GLU A 182 8.73 26.61 21.44
C GLU A 182 9.81 25.56 21.66
N LYS A 183 10.64 25.76 22.69
CA LYS A 183 11.65 24.79 23.10
C LYS A 183 11.00 23.43 23.38
N GLY A 184 11.51 22.39 22.74
CA GLY A 184 11.08 21.01 22.89
C GLY A 184 9.96 20.59 21.94
N ALA A 185 9.30 21.52 21.25
CA ALA A 185 8.28 21.20 20.26
C ALA A 185 8.90 20.72 18.94
N SER A 186 8.17 19.88 18.22
CA SER A 186 8.53 19.33 16.91
C SER A 186 8.01 20.22 15.79
N TYR A 187 8.85 20.43 14.78
CA TYR A 187 8.55 21.26 13.63
C TYR A 187 8.96 20.57 12.33
N THR A 188 8.19 20.85 11.28
CA THR A 188 8.47 20.47 9.89
C THR A 188 8.66 21.72 9.05
N LEU A 189 9.86 21.90 8.47
CA LEU A 189 10.15 22.90 7.45
C LEU A 189 10.10 22.24 6.08
N THR A 190 9.36 22.82 5.13
CA THR A 190 9.41 22.47 3.71
C THR A 190 9.74 23.70 2.88
N MET A 191 10.54 23.54 1.82
CA MET A 191 10.78 24.60 0.85
C MET A 191 11.11 24.04 -0.53
N LYS A 192 10.71 24.73 -1.59
CA LYS A 192 11.21 24.51 -2.95
C LYS A 192 12.53 25.27 -3.11
N VAL A 193 13.54 24.60 -3.66
CA VAL A 193 14.88 25.17 -3.92
C VAL A 193 15.36 24.81 -5.31
N LYS A 194 15.95 25.79 -5.99
CA LYS A 194 16.73 25.61 -7.22
C LYS A 194 18.00 26.44 -7.14
N ALA A 195 19.15 25.87 -7.48
CA ALA A 195 20.41 26.59 -7.57
C ALA A 195 20.87 26.73 -9.02
N SER A 196 21.78 27.66 -9.30
CA SER A 196 22.43 27.77 -10.63
C SER A 196 23.41 26.64 -10.91
N GLU A 197 23.89 25.97 -9.85
CA GLU A 197 24.79 24.82 -9.88
C GLU A 197 24.52 23.98 -8.63
N ASP A 198 24.85 22.69 -8.68
CA ASP A 198 24.68 21.80 -7.53
C ASP A 198 25.49 22.30 -6.33
N CYS A 199 24.81 22.57 -5.21
CA CYS A 199 25.45 23.07 -4.00
C CYS A 199 24.87 22.46 -2.72
N ASP A 200 25.62 22.56 -1.63
CA ASP A 200 25.12 22.22 -0.29
C ASP A 200 24.29 23.38 0.27
N ILE A 201 23.14 23.07 0.84
CA ILE A 201 22.31 23.99 1.63
C ILE A 201 22.05 23.37 3.01
N ALA A 202 22.42 24.09 4.05
CA ALA A 202 22.15 23.71 5.43
C ALA A 202 21.12 24.65 6.07
N PHE A 203 20.29 24.13 6.97
CA PHE A 203 19.28 24.89 7.70
C PHE A 203 19.62 24.94 9.18
N TRP A 204 19.92 26.13 9.70
CA TRP A 204 20.36 26.34 11.08
C TRP A 204 19.46 27.35 11.80
N PRO A 205 18.33 26.95 12.41
CA PRO A 205 17.51 27.90 13.15
C PRO A 205 18.31 28.56 14.28
N ILE A 206 18.12 29.87 14.46
CA ILE A 206 18.88 30.70 15.39
C ILE A 206 17.99 31.49 16.36
N TRP A 207 18.52 31.75 17.55
CA TRP A 207 17.96 32.67 18.53
C TRP A 207 18.65 34.04 18.45
N ASN A 208 18.22 34.86 17.50
CA ASN A 208 18.82 36.17 17.25
C ASN A 208 18.56 37.19 18.38
N ALA A 209 17.48 37.01 19.15
CA ALA A 209 17.21 37.79 20.36
C ALA A 209 17.95 37.29 21.62
N SER A 210 18.77 36.23 21.53
CA SER A 210 19.48 35.69 22.70
C SER A 210 20.34 36.76 23.38
N PRO A 211 20.29 36.86 24.74
CA PRO A 211 21.19 37.74 25.50
C PRO A 211 22.67 37.28 25.40
N ASN A 212 22.92 36.08 24.91
CA ASN A 212 24.25 35.46 24.83
C ASN A 212 24.82 35.38 23.39
N LYS A 213 24.17 35.97 22.38
CA LYS A 213 24.47 35.84 20.94
C LYS A 213 25.89 36.14 20.45
N ASN A 214 26.74 36.70 21.31
CA ASN A 214 28.14 37.02 21.02
C ASN A 214 29.14 36.35 21.99
N GLN A 215 28.70 35.36 22.78
CA GLN A 215 29.56 34.65 23.72
C GLN A 215 30.15 33.40 23.06
N TRP A 216 31.46 33.40 22.86
CA TRP A 216 32.19 32.29 22.26
C TRP A 216 32.18 31.05 23.17
N GLY A 217 31.76 29.90 22.63
CA GLY A 217 31.99 28.58 23.23
C GLY A 217 30.91 28.04 24.18
N GLY A 218 29.70 28.62 24.23
CA GLY A 218 28.65 28.08 25.10
C GLY A 218 27.24 28.63 24.94
N SER A 219 26.90 29.32 23.85
CA SER A 219 25.56 29.90 23.69
C SER A 219 24.63 28.98 22.89
N ASN A 220 23.45 28.71 23.45
CA ASN A 220 22.37 27.94 22.82
C ASN A 220 21.61 28.86 21.85
N ASP A 221 22.29 29.32 20.79
CA ASP A 221 21.75 30.35 19.89
C ASP A 221 21.70 29.91 18.42
N VAL A 222 22.29 28.76 18.07
CA VAL A 222 22.25 28.16 16.72
C VAL A 222 22.05 26.66 16.86
N GLN A 223 21.03 26.11 16.21
CA GLN A 223 20.82 24.66 16.12
C GLN A 223 21.21 24.17 14.73
N TYR A 224 22.24 23.35 14.64
CA TYR A 224 22.72 22.80 13.38
C TYR A 224 21.89 21.56 13.00
N LEU A 225 21.26 21.60 11.82
CA LEU A 225 20.53 20.47 11.23
C LEU A 225 21.25 19.94 9.99
N ASP A 226 20.73 18.83 9.47
CA ASP A 226 21.29 18.13 8.32
C ASP A 226 21.41 19.03 7.09
N THR A 227 22.45 18.77 6.29
CA THR A 227 22.71 19.47 5.03
C THR A 227 22.10 18.69 3.88
N TYR A 228 21.46 19.39 2.95
CA TYR A 228 20.91 18.83 1.72
C TYR A 228 21.58 19.41 0.48
N LYS A 229 21.32 18.77 -0.67
CA LYS A 229 21.76 19.25 -1.98
C LYS A 229 20.65 20.07 -2.63
N ALA A 230 20.99 21.29 -3.03
CA ALA A 230 20.24 22.04 -4.02
C ALA A 230 20.84 21.74 -5.40
N THR A 231 20.00 21.56 -6.42
CA THR A 231 20.44 21.23 -7.79
C THR A 231 19.99 22.30 -8.78
N THR A 232 20.36 22.12 -10.05
CA THR A 232 19.89 22.98 -11.15
C THR A 232 18.40 22.87 -11.45
N GLU A 233 17.70 21.94 -10.80
CA GLU A 233 16.25 21.74 -10.91
C GLU A 233 15.54 22.13 -9.62
N TRP A 234 14.27 22.52 -9.73
CA TRP A 234 13.44 22.74 -8.55
C TRP A 234 13.24 21.42 -7.80
N THR A 235 13.64 21.42 -6.53
CA THR A 235 13.49 20.28 -5.61
C THR A 235 12.81 20.75 -4.34
N THR A 236 12.02 19.89 -3.70
CA THR A 236 11.46 20.19 -2.37
C THR A 236 12.36 19.58 -1.31
N LEU A 237 12.84 20.42 -0.39
CA LEU A 237 13.65 20.02 0.75
C LEU A 237 12.79 20.07 2.01
N THR A 238 12.92 19.05 2.87
CA THR A 238 12.13 18.90 4.09
C THR A 238 13.02 18.62 5.29
N TRP A 239 12.98 19.46 6.31
CA TRP A 239 13.63 19.22 7.60
C TRP A 239 12.59 18.98 8.69
N LYS A 240 12.74 17.88 9.44
CA LYS A 240 11.99 17.63 10.67
C LYS A 240 12.92 17.73 11.87
N PHE A 241 12.56 18.53 12.85
CA PHE A 241 13.41 18.75 14.02
C PHE A 241 12.63 19.13 15.27
N ASN A 242 13.18 18.78 16.42
CA ASN A 242 12.73 19.31 17.72
C ASN A 242 13.53 20.58 18.02
N ALA A 243 12.85 21.67 18.35
CA ALA A 243 13.51 22.92 18.69
C ALA A 243 14.30 22.76 20.00
N ALA A 244 15.63 22.76 19.95
CA ALA A 244 16.49 22.55 21.11
C ALA A 244 16.38 23.68 22.15
N PHE A 245 16.00 24.87 21.69
CA PHE A 245 15.76 26.09 22.45
C PHE A 245 14.85 27.01 21.65
N THR A 246 14.49 28.16 22.21
CA THR A 246 13.69 29.16 21.51
C THR A 246 14.47 29.71 20.33
N HIS A 247 13.87 29.67 19.13
CA HIS A 247 14.45 30.23 17.90
C HIS A 247 13.50 31.27 17.33
N ASP A 248 14.00 32.41 16.87
CA ASP A 248 13.18 33.49 16.32
C ASP A 248 13.52 33.84 14.86
N MET A 249 14.48 33.12 14.28
CA MET A 249 14.94 33.34 12.91
C MET A 249 15.43 32.04 12.28
N LEU A 250 15.05 31.83 11.03
CA LEU A 250 15.55 30.76 10.17
C LEU A 250 16.81 31.24 9.48
N GLN A 251 17.83 30.38 9.40
CA GLN A 251 19.06 30.66 8.67
C GLN A 251 19.33 29.53 7.68
N PHE A 252 19.55 29.90 6.42
CA PHE A 252 19.90 28.98 5.34
C PHE A 252 21.32 29.28 4.89
N CYS A 253 22.19 28.28 4.92
CA CYS A 253 23.62 28.42 4.65
C CYS A 253 23.99 27.67 3.37
N PHE A 254 24.47 28.42 2.38
CA PHE A 254 24.86 27.94 1.05
C PHE A 254 26.21 28.57 0.66
N GLY A 255 27.13 28.64 1.62
CA GLY A 255 28.33 29.47 1.55
C GLY A 255 29.28 29.16 0.40
N LYS A 256 29.30 27.92 -0.08
CA LYS A 256 30.17 27.50 -1.18
C LYS A 256 29.58 27.74 -2.58
N LEU A 257 28.37 28.27 -2.67
CA LEU A 257 27.74 28.59 -3.96
C LEU A 257 28.30 29.89 -4.53
N GLY A 258 28.69 29.88 -5.81
CA GLY A 258 29.13 31.05 -6.57
C GLY A 258 28.17 31.39 -7.71
N GLY A 259 26.89 31.60 -7.41
CA GLY A 259 25.85 31.89 -8.40
C GLY A 259 24.52 32.34 -7.79
N THR A 260 23.42 31.68 -8.14
CA THR A 260 22.09 32.01 -7.64
C THR A 260 21.43 30.81 -6.97
N ILE A 261 20.62 31.08 -5.95
CA ILE A 261 19.73 30.08 -5.35
C ILE A 261 18.37 30.70 -5.10
N ASP A 262 17.33 29.99 -5.54
CA ASP A 262 15.96 30.42 -5.54
C ASP A 262 15.19 29.62 -4.50
N PHE A 263 14.42 30.31 -3.65
CA PHE A 263 13.53 29.70 -2.67
C PHE A 263 12.08 30.04 -3.00
N ASP A 264 11.21 29.04 -2.87
CA ASP A 264 9.77 29.18 -3.03
C ASP A 264 9.03 28.24 -2.05
N ASP A 265 7.75 28.48 -1.79
CA ASP A 265 6.89 27.67 -0.91
C ASP A 265 7.53 27.31 0.44
N VAL A 266 8.20 28.28 1.09
CA VAL A 266 8.84 28.06 2.38
C VAL A 266 7.78 28.04 3.48
N LYS A 267 7.61 26.88 4.11
CA LYS A 267 6.62 26.66 5.16
C LYS A 267 7.27 26.01 6.38
N LEU A 268 7.06 26.58 7.55
CA LEU A 268 7.46 25.99 8.82
C LEU A 268 6.22 25.81 9.67
N VAL A 269 5.92 24.56 10.01
CA VAL A 269 4.70 24.18 10.72
C VAL A 269 5.07 23.42 11.98
N LYS A 270 4.38 23.72 13.08
CA LYS A 270 4.48 22.96 14.34
C LYS A 270 3.69 21.67 14.18
N ASP A 271 4.25 20.52 14.57
CA ASP A 271 3.57 19.24 14.45
C ASP A 271 2.20 19.29 15.16
N GLY A 272 1.12 18.95 14.44
CA GLY A 272 -0.26 19.03 14.91
C GLY A 272 -0.97 20.38 14.71
N SER A 273 -0.32 21.35 14.05
CA SER A 273 -0.95 22.60 13.57
C SER A 273 -0.86 22.69 12.04
N ASP A 274 -1.67 23.57 11.44
CA ASP A 274 -1.56 23.98 10.02
C ASP A 274 -0.99 25.41 9.87
N ASP A 275 -0.66 26.06 10.99
CA ASP A 275 -0.16 27.44 11.00
C ASP A 275 1.26 27.51 10.45
N ASN A 276 1.43 28.22 9.33
CA ASN A 276 2.74 28.50 8.76
C ASN A 276 3.40 29.70 9.47
N LEU A 277 4.53 29.45 10.13
CA LEU A 277 5.30 30.46 10.87
C LEU A 277 6.21 31.33 9.98
N VAL A 278 6.28 31.03 8.68
CA VAL A 278 7.06 31.77 7.69
C VAL A 278 6.17 32.81 6.99
N ALA A 279 6.48 34.08 7.20
CA ALA A 279 5.76 35.17 6.53
C ALA A 279 6.16 35.27 5.04
N ASN A 280 5.16 35.32 4.15
CA ASN A 280 5.33 35.45 2.70
C ASN A 280 6.30 34.40 2.12
N GLY A 281 6.22 33.15 2.59
CA GLY A 281 7.08 32.06 2.13
C GLY A 281 6.75 31.53 0.73
N ASP A 282 5.57 31.86 0.21
CA ASP A 282 5.15 31.62 -1.19
C ASP A 282 5.48 32.81 -2.12
N PHE A 283 6.03 33.89 -1.56
CA PHE A 283 6.43 35.12 -2.25
C PHE A 283 5.35 35.76 -3.14
N THR A 284 4.08 35.43 -2.97
CA THR A 284 2.96 35.94 -3.76
C THR A 284 2.81 37.46 -3.65
N THR A 285 3.37 38.06 -2.59
CA THR A 285 3.47 39.51 -2.40
C THR A 285 4.91 39.99 -2.49
N ASP A 286 5.14 41.26 -2.86
CA ASP A 286 6.49 41.85 -2.88
C ASP A 286 7.06 42.15 -1.47
N ASN A 287 6.42 41.66 -0.41
CA ASN A 287 6.81 41.92 0.97
C ASN A 287 7.93 40.97 1.44
N ILE A 288 9.16 41.47 1.37
CA ILE A 288 10.36 40.76 1.88
C ILE A 288 10.77 41.21 3.29
N SER A 289 9.92 41.88 4.07
CA SER A 289 10.32 42.43 5.38
C SER A 289 10.78 41.39 6.41
N ALA A 290 10.32 40.13 6.26
CA ALA A 290 10.79 39.01 7.06
C ALA A 290 12.08 38.39 6.53
N TRP A 291 12.47 38.67 5.28
CA TRP A 291 13.56 38.02 4.57
C TRP A 291 14.79 38.91 4.47
N GLY A 292 15.96 38.30 4.60
CA GLY A 292 17.22 39.03 4.64
C GLY A 292 18.43 38.16 4.34
N SER A 293 19.60 38.77 4.44
CA SER A 293 20.88 38.09 4.50
C SER A 293 21.65 38.55 5.73
N ASN A 294 22.56 37.71 6.23
CA ASN A 294 23.46 38.05 7.33
C ASN A 294 24.85 38.43 6.78
N TRP A 295 25.56 39.33 7.47
CA TRP A 295 26.94 39.78 7.14
C TRP A 295 27.07 40.46 5.77
N GLN A 296 28.21 40.29 5.07
CA GLN A 296 28.40 40.64 3.65
C GLN A 296 27.69 39.62 2.73
N GLY A 297 26.51 39.16 3.15
CA GLY A 297 25.79 38.05 2.54
C GLY A 297 25.24 38.34 1.15
N PRO A 298 24.60 37.35 0.51
CA PRO A 298 24.05 37.49 -0.83
C PRO A 298 23.08 38.66 -0.95
N SER A 299 23.06 39.27 -2.14
CA SER A 299 21.95 40.15 -2.52
C SER A 299 20.71 39.31 -2.81
N PHE A 300 19.52 39.88 -2.64
CA PHE A 300 18.29 39.13 -2.88
C PHE A 300 17.17 40.02 -3.42
N ALA A 301 16.29 39.42 -4.20
CA ALA A 301 15.09 40.08 -4.73
C ALA A 301 14.02 39.04 -5.00
N ILE A 302 12.75 39.45 -4.90
CA ILE A 302 11.67 38.67 -5.49
C ILE A 302 11.80 38.73 -7.01
N LYS A 303 11.67 37.56 -7.63
CA LYS A 303 11.67 37.34 -9.07
C LYS A 303 10.35 36.71 -9.46
N GLN A 304 9.89 37.04 -10.67
CA GLN A 304 8.73 36.42 -11.28
C GLN A 304 9.23 35.28 -12.17
N GLY A 305 8.58 34.11 -12.11
CA GLY A 305 8.83 33.02 -13.05
C GLY A 305 8.52 33.44 -14.49
N SER A 306 9.30 32.96 -15.45
CA SER A 306 9.16 33.29 -16.88
C SER A 306 8.20 32.36 -17.65
N GLY A 307 7.24 31.72 -16.97
CA GLY A 307 6.18 30.92 -17.59
C GLY A 307 4.82 31.63 -17.45
N GLU A 308 3.77 31.11 -18.06
CA GLU A 308 2.38 31.39 -17.67
C GLU A 308 1.86 30.22 -16.81
N SER A 309 1.45 30.46 -15.55
CA SER A 309 0.89 29.37 -14.74
C SER A 309 -0.54 29.24 -15.21
N ALA A 310 -0.87 28.11 -15.80
CA ALA A 310 -1.94 27.26 -15.29
C ALA A 310 -2.22 26.14 -16.28
N GLY A 311 -1.99 24.91 -15.84
CA GLY A 311 -2.83 23.80 -16.28
C GLY A 311 -2.58 23.33 -17.71
N GLY A 312 -1.41 22.76 -17.95
CA GLY A 312 -1.23 21.97 -19.15
C GLY A 312 -0.12 20.95 -19.04
N ASN A 313 -0.44 19.74 -18.59
CA ASN A 313 0.34 18.54 -18.93
C ASN A 313 0.25 18.38 -20.46
N PHE A 314 0.84 19.21 -21.30
CA PHE A 314 0.73 19.09 -22.76
C PHE A 314 2.13 19.03 -23.36
N CYS A 315 2.28 18.27 -24.43
CA CYS A 315 3.50 18.26 -25.24
C CYS A 315 3.10 18.36 -26.71
N ILE A 316 4.01 18.81 -27.56
CA ILE A 316 3.85 18.58 -28.99
C ILE A 316 4.34 17.18 -29.33
N LYS A 317 3.46 16.40 -29.95
CA LYS A 317 3.78 15.05 -30.43
C LYS A 317 3.79 15.02 -31.93
N TYR A 318 4.90 14.54 -32.47
CA TYR A 318 5.10 14.26 -33.88
C TYR A 318 5.01 12.75 -34.13
N THR A 319 4.03 12.32 -34.92
CA THR A 319 3.83 10.93 -35.32
C THR A 319 4.22 10.75 -36.78
N THR A 320 5.18 9.86 -37.02
CA THR A 320 5.68 9.53 -38.36
C THR A 320 4.61 8.83 -39.18
N THR A 321 4.56 9.11 -40.48
CA THR A 321 3.57 8.53 -41.41
C THR A 321 4.17 7.47 -42.33
N LYS A 322 5.44 7.11 -42.11
CA LYS A 322 6.21 6.12 -42.85
C LYS A 322 7.52 5.83 -42.14
N ASP A 323 8.19 4.76 -42.57
CA ASP A 323 9.54 4.45 -42.14
C ASP A 323 10.54 5.46 -42.69
N GLY A 324 11.46 5.90 -41.85
CA GLY A 324 12.65 6.57 -42.33
C GLY A 324 13.91 5.71 -42.23
N ALA A 325 14.86 6.06 -43.08
CA ALA A 325 16.14 5.41 -43.29
C ALA A 325 17.32 6.30 -42.86
N ASN A 326 17.13 7.62 -42.84
CA ASN A 326 18.15 8.61 -42.50
C ASN A 326 17.69 9.53 -41.38
N LEU A 327 18.64 10.14 -40.65
CA LEU A 327 18.38 11.06 -39.54
C LEU A 327 17.48 12.25 -39.93
N TRP A 328 17.55 12.71 -41.18
CA TRP A 328 16.80 13.86 -41.68
C TRP A 328 15.44 13.50 -42.31
N ASP A 329 15.03 12.24 -42.36
CA ASP A 329 13.80 11.86 -43.09
C ASP A 329 12.51 12.40 -42.43
N HIS A 330 12.51 12.56 -41.11
CA HIS A 330 11.42 13.14 -40.32
C HIS A 330 11.92 14.39 -39.61
N GLN A 331 11.25 15.52 -39.87
CA GLN A 331 11.69 16.83 -39.41
C GLN A 331 10.52 17.61 -38.81
N ALA A 332 10.72 18.12 -37.60
CA ALA A 332 9.89 19.14 -36.97
C ALA A 332 10.55 20.50 -37.10
N THR A 333 9.76 21.56 -37.14
CA THR A 333 10.25 22.94 -37.22
C THR A 333 9.55 23.85 -36.23
N TYR A 334 10.27 24.85 -35.74
CA TYR A 334 9.71 25.96 -34.98
C TYR A 334 10.17 27.30 -35.59
N LYS A 335 9.21 28.17 -35.95
CA LYS A 335 9.47 29.49 -36.50
C LYS A 335 9.70 30.49 -35.37
N LEU A 336 10.85 31.16 -35.41
CA LEU A 336 11.19 32.19 -34.43
C LEU A 336 10.49 33.52 -34.77
N ASP A 337 9.93 34.18 -33.75
CA ASP A 337 9.42 35.54 -33.87
C ASP A 337 10.56 36.58 -33.98
N LYS A 338 11.72 36.26 -33.37
CA LYS A 338 12.95 37.05 -33.44
C LYS A 338 14.09 36.16 -33.94
N THR A 339 14.75 36.60 -35.01
CA THR A 339 15.87 35.86 -35.60
C THR A 339 17.07 35.79 -34.67
N LEU A 340 17.79 34.66 -34.68
CA LEU A 340 19.07 34.55 -33.99
C LEU A 340 20.10 35.48 -34.63
N VAL A 341 20.87 36.14 -33.77
CA VAL A 341 21.96 37.03 -34.18
C VAL A 341 23.23 36.23 -34.43
N GLN A 342 23.82 36.37 -35.62
CA GLN A 342 25.11 35.78 -35.96
C GLN A 342 26.20 36.17 -34.94
N GLY A 343 27.02 35.19 -34.52
CA GLY A 343 28.10 35.34 -33.56
C GLY A 343 27.65 35.40 -32.10
N ALA A 344 26.35 35.41 -31.81
CA ALA A 344 25.85 35.30 -30.44
C ALA A 344 25.75 33.83 -30.01
N LYS A 345 26.00 33.57 -28.73
CA LYS A 345 25.82 32.25 -28.12
C LYS A 345 24.41 32.07 -27.58
N TYR A 346 23.89 30.86 -27.73
CA TYR A 346 22.58 30.46 -27.27
C TYR A 346 22.66 29.11 -26.56
N VAL A 347 21.75 28.93 -25.60
CA VAL A 347 21.48 27.65 -24.94
C VAL A 347 20.07 27.23 -25.33
N LEU A 348 19.97 26.11 -26.03
CA LEU A 348 18.71 25.43 -26.30
C LEU A 348 18.56 24.27 -25.32
N THR A 349 17.45 24.23 -24.60
CA THR A 349 17.09 23.09 -23.72
C THR A 349 15.69 22.62 -24.07
N MET A 350 15.44 21.31 -24.00
CA MET A 350 14.10 20.72 -24.14
C MET A 350 14.03 19.34 -23.52
N LYS A 351 12.83 18.89 -23.14
CA LYS A 351 12.53 17.50 -22.82
C LYS A 351 12.05 16.76 -24.07
N VAL A 352 12.58 15.57 -24.28
CA VAL A 352 12.22 14.72 -25.43
C VAL A 352 12.02 13.28 -24.98
N LYS A 353 11.00 12.62 -25.53
CA LYS A 353 10.86 11.15 -25.52
C LYS A 353 10.44 10.65 -26.89
N SER A 354 10.73 9.39 -27.18
CA SER A 354 10.28 8.70 -28.40
C SER A 354 9.63 7.37 -28.08
N THR A 355 8.84 6.80 -29.00
CA THR A 355 8.24 5.47 -28.81
C THR A 355 9.26 4.32 -28.90
N SER A 356 10.43 4.57 -29.48
CA SER A 356 11.54 3.62 -29.58
C SER A 356 12.87 4.37 -29.52
N LYS A 357 13.95 3.66 -29.17
CA LYS A 357 15.29 4.27 -29.07
C LYS A 357 15.75 4.76 -30.45
N THR A 358 16.18 6.02 -30.56
CA THR A 358 16.61 6.64 -31.82
C THR A 358 17.58 7.80 -31.57
N LYS A 359 18.08 8.42 -32.65
CA LYS A 359 18.82 9.67 -32.62
C LYS A 359 17.92 10.87 -32.85
N PHE A 360 18.25 11.98 -32.20
CA PHE A 360 17.56 13.26 -32.31
C PHE A 360 18.59 14.37 -32.50
N ALA A 361 18.41 15.21 -33.52
CA ALA A 361 19.34 16.29 -33.83
C ALA A 361 18.63 17.65 -33.91
N PHE A 362 19.37 18.71 -33.60
CA PHE A 362 18.90 20.10 -33.70
C PHE A 362 19.77 20.86 -34.71
N TRP A 363 19.16 21.40 -35.76
CA TRP A 363 19.86 22.16 -36.80
C TRP A 363 19.13 23.50 -37.06
N PRO A 364 19.61 24.65 -36.54
CA PRO A 364 18.98 25.93 -36.86
C PRO A 364 19.22 26.32 -38.32
N ILE A 365 18.22 26.96 -38.93
CA ILE A 365 18.15 27.23 -40.36
C ILE A 365 17.85 28.70 -40.62
N TRP A 366 18.48 29.26 -41.66
CA TRP A 366 18.14 30.53 -42.27
C TRP A 366 17.21 30.33 -43.48
N ASN A 367 15.93 30.11 -43.22
CA ASN A 367 14.93 29.87 -44.25
C ASN A 367 14.63 31.14 -45.09
N ALA A 368 14.82 32.34 -44.53
CA ALA A 368 14.76 33.60 -45.26
C ALA A 368 16.05 33.94 -46.05
N SER A 369 17.05 33.06 -46.09
CA SER A 369 18.30 33.34 -46.80
C SER A 369 18.06 33.68 -48.27
N PRO A 370 18.70 34.74 -48.81
CA PRO A 370 18.65 35.06 -50.22
C PRO A 370 19.31 33.98 -51.11
N ASN A 371 20.06 33.05 -50.51
CA ASN A 371 20.81 32.00 -51.21
C ASN A 371 20.20 30.60 -51.09
N LYS A 372 19.03 30.44 -50.45
CA LYS A 372 18.40 29.18 -50.01
C LYS A 372 18.19 28.06 -51.06
N ASN A 373 18.50 28.30 -52.33
CA ASN A 373 18.37 27.33 -53.43
C ASN A 373 19.61 27.29 -54.35
N GLN A 374 20.75 27.85 -53.94
CA GLN A 374 21.98 27.81 -54.73
C GLN A 374 22.75 26.52 -54.46
N TRP A 375 23.01 25.76 -55.53
CA TRP A 375 23.69 24.46 -55.45
C TRP A 375 25.18 24.65 -55.16
N GLY A 376 25.67 24.05 -54.06
CA GLY A 376 27.10 24.00 -53.72
C GLY A 376 27.59 25.01 -52.65
N GLY A 377 26.71 25.71 -51.94
CA GLY A 377 27.15 26.67 -50.90
C GLY A 377 26.08 27.21 -49.95
N SER A 378 25.12 26.40 -49.48
CA SER A 378 24.10 26.89 -48.56
C SER A 378 24.65 27.02 -47.13
N ASN A 379 25.13 28.22 -46.79
CA ASN A 379 25.41 28.69 -45.42
C ASN A 379 24.11 28.91 -44.62
N ASP A 380 23.12 28.04 -44.79
CA ASP A 380 21.75 28.27 -44.36
C ASP A 380 21.27 27.22 -43.34
N VAL A 381 22.07 26.19 -43.07
CA VAL A 381 21.81 25.19 -42.02
C VAL A 381 23.06 25.05 -41.18
N GLN A 382 22.91 25.19 -39.86
CA GLN A 382 23.99 24.90 -38.92
C GLN A 382 23.77 23.52 -38.31
N TYR A 383 24.70 22.60 -38.53
CA TYR A 383 24.59 21.23 -38.03
C TYR A 383 25.17 21.14 -36.61
N CYS A 384 24.32 21.03 -35.59
CA CYS A 384 24.72 20.64 -34.25
C CYS A 384 24.74 19.11 -34.09
N GLU A 385 25.40 18.65 -33.02
CA GLU A 385 25.51 17.23 -32.66
C GLU A 385 24.14 16.56 -32.45
N ASP A 386 24.02 15.30 -32.85
CA ASP A 386 22.88 14.45 -32.52
C ASP A 386 23.03 13.79 -31.13
N LYS A 387 21.89 13.50 -30.50
CA LYS A 387 21.81 12.88 -29.16
C LYS A 387 20.90 11.65 -29.18
N ASP A 388 21.16 10.69 -28.30
CA ASP A 388 20.31 9.51 -28.13
C ASP A 388 19.06 9.84 -27.30
N ILE A 389 17.89 9.39 -27.77
CA ILE A 389 16.62 9.47 -27.04
C ILE A 389 15.95 8.09 -26.94
N SER A 390 15.01 7.95 -26.01
CA SER A 390 14.35 6.66 -25.70
C SER A 390 12.88 6.83 -25.29
N THR A 391 12.27 5.75 -24.82
CA THR A 391 10.91 5.74 -24.25
C THR A 391 10.75 6.54 -22.97
N LYS A 392 11.86 6.95 -22.34
CA LYS A 392 11.87 7.83 -21.17
C LYS A 392 12.06 9.28 -21.60
N TRP A 393 11.42 10.20 -20.87
CA TRP A 393 11.70 11.63 -20.99
C TRP A 393 13.16 11.91 -20.59
N THR A 394 13.87 12.61 -21.46
CA THR A 394 15.26 13.04 -21.24
C THR A 394 15.37 14.52 -21.60
N THR A 395 16.07 15.29 -20.77
CA THR A 395 16.42 16.68 -21.08
C THR A 395 17.64 16.70 -22.01
N LEU A 396 17.52 17.37 -23.14
CA LEU A 396 18.60 17.62 -24.09
C LEU A 396 18.97 19.10 -24.07
N THR A 397 20.27 19.38 -24.04
CA THR A 397 20.81 20.76 -24.05
C THR A 397 21.83 20.91 -25.16
N TRP A 398 21.74 21.98 -25.95
CA TRP A 398 22.77 22.40 -26.90
C TRP A 398 23.22 23.82 -26.58
N GLU A 399 24.52 23.98 -26.38
CA GLU A 399 25.18 25.29 -26.36
C GLU A 399 25.82 25.52 -27.72
N PHE A 400 25.47 26.61 -28.40
CA PHE A 400 26.00 26.90 -29.73
C PHE A 400 26.15 28.38 -29.98
N GLU A 401 27.16 28.75 -30.76
CA GLU A 401 27.29 30.07 -31.35
C GLU A 401 26.59 30.08 -32.71
N ALA A 402 25.67 31.01 -32.94
CA ALA A 402 24.94 31.10 -34.20
C ALA A 402 25.89 31.50 -35.33
N GLN A 403 26.17 30.59 -36.26
CA GLN A 403 27.09 30.83 -37.37
C GLN A 403 26.54 31.82 -38.40
N PHE A 404 25.21 31.92 -38.46
CA PHE A 404 24.45 32.76 -39.38
C PHE A 404 23.24 33.36 -38.67
N THR A 405 22.50 34.22 -39.37
CA THR A 405 21.17 34.62 -38.91
C THR A 405 20.21 33.45 -39.11
N HIS A 406 19.51 33.00 -38.06
CA HIS A 406 18.57 31.87 -38.17
C HIS A 406 17.15 32.33 -37.81
N ASP A 407 16.16 31.91 -38.59
CA ASP A 407 14.74 32.25 -38.39
C ASP A 407 13.87 31.00 -38.16
N LEU A 408 14.47 29.82 -38.20
CA LEU A 408 13.81 28.54 -38.00
C LEU A 408 14.69 27.61 -37.17
N LEU A 409 14.10 26.92 -36.20
CA LEU A 409 14.70 25.78 -35.52
C LEU A 409 14.23 24.51 -36.24
N GLN A 410 15.14 23.59 -36.58
CA GLN A 410 14.78 22.28 -37.13
C GLN A 410 15.22 21.17 -36.18
N PHE A 411 14.34 20.20 -35.98
CA PHE A 411 14.58 19.00 -35.19
C PHE A 411 14.42 17.76 -36.05
N CYS A 412 15.42 16.87 -36.03
CA CYS A 412 15.50 15.72 -36.92
C CYS A 412 15.48 14.42 -36.13
N PHE A 413 14.56 13.51 -36.48
CA PHE A 413 14.33 12.21 -35.82
C PHE A 413 13.95 11.13 -36.84
N GLY A 414 14.59 11.20 -38.00
CA GLY A 414 14.20 10.49 -39.20
C GLY A 414 14.32 8.97 -39.18
N MET A 415 14.99 8.35 -38.21
CA MET A 415 15.12 6.89 -38.19
C MET A 415 13.91 6.14 -37.60
N LEU A 416 12.91 6.87 -37.12
CA LEU A 416 11.67 6.29 -36.61
C LEU A 416 10.85 5.60 -37.72
N LYS A 417 10.21 4.48 -37.35
CA LYS A 417 9.31 3.69 -38.18
C LYS A 417 7.91 4.29 -38.24
N ASN A 418 7.10 3.85 -39.21
CA ASN A 418 5.73 4.32 -39.37
C ASN A 418 4.93 4.19 -38.06
N ASN A 419 4.14 5.22 -37.71
CA ASN A 419 3.36 5.36 -36.46
C ASN A 419 4.16 5.47 -35.16
N GLU A 420 5.49 5.45 -35.22
CA GLU A 420 6.31 5.86 -34.08
C GLU A 420 6.23 7.38 -33.88
N SER A 421 6.63 7.85 -32.72
CA SER A 421 6.52 9.27 -32.41
C SER A 421 7.64 9.80 -31.54
N VAL A 422 7.83 11.11 -31.64
CA VAL A 422 8.59 11.92 -30.69
C VAL A 422 7.64 12.89 -30.00
N SER A 423 7.78 13.03 -28.69
CA SER A 423 7.14 14.09 -27.90
C SER A 423 8.20 15.07 -27.43
N ILE A 424 7.96 16.36 -27.61
CA ILE A 424 8.83 17.47 -27.19
C ILE A 424 8.06 18.34 -26.21
N ASP A 425 8.72 18.74 -25.14
CA ASP A 425 8.16 19.58 -24.08
C ASP A 425 9.26 20.48 -23.46
N ASP A 426 8.87 21.48 -22.69
CA ASP A 426 9.75 22.41 -21.96
C ASP A 426 10.91 22.98 -22.82
N ILE A 427 10.61 23.37 -24.06
CA ILE A 427 11.63 23.93 -24.95
C ILE A 427 11.92 25.40 -24.65
N THR A 428 13.19 25.71 -24.44
CA THR A 428 13.68 27.06 -24.21
C THR A 428 14.89 27.33 -25.10
N LEU A 429 14.93 28.51 -25.73
CA LEU A 429 16.10 29.00 -26.44
C LEU A 429 16.49 30.38 -25.91
N VAL A 430 17.58 30.46 -25.17
CA VAL A 430 18.00 31.69 -24.48
C VAL A 430 19.34 32.15 -25.01
N LYS A 431 19.46 33.45 -25.30
CA LYS A 431 20.74 34.07 -25.66
C LYS A 431 21.59 34.27 -24.42
N GLU A 432 22.87 33.90 -24.49
CA GLU A 432 23.85 34.07 -23.40
C GLU A 432 23.86 35.53 -22.90
N GLY A 433 23.78 35.70 -21.57
CA GLY A 433 23.72 37.02 -20.93
C GLY A 433 22.34 37.70 -20.96
N THR A 434 21.29 37.00 -21.39
CA THR A 434 19.90 37.48 -21.36
C THR A 434 18.99 36.43 -20.69
N GLU A 435 17.77 36.84 -20.31
CA GLU A 435 16.73 35.94 -19.78
C GLU A 435 15.57 35.76 -20.78
N GLU A 436 15.70 36.27 -22.01
CA GLU A 436 14.64 36.19 -23.02
C GLU A 436 14.62 34.79 -23.66
N ASN A 437 13.53 34.04 -23.45
CA ASN A 437 13.25 32.82 -24.19
C ASN A 437 12.64 33.15 -25.56
N LEU A 438 13.32 32.72 -26.62
CA LEU A 438 12.91 32.96 -28.01
C LEU A 438 11.89 31.94 -28.53
N VAL A 439 11.52 30.93 -27.72
CA VAL A 439 10.44 29.98 -28.01
C VAL A 439 9.23 30.31 -27.16
N ALA A 440 8.16 30.79 -27.80
CA ALA A 440 6.86 31.03 -27.17
C ALA A 440 6.09 29.72 -26.95
N ASN A 441 5.41 29.60 -25.79
CA ASN A 441 4.62 28.42 -25.39
C ASN A 441 5.42 27.10 -25.55
N GLY A 442 6.68 27.11 -25.11
CA GLY A 442 7.58 25.96 -25.21
C GLY A 442 7.26 24.82 -24.22
N ASP A 443 6.46 25.11 -23.21
CA ASP A 443 5.85 24.18 -22.24
C ASP A 443 4.48 23.67 -22.69
N PHE A 444 3.99 24.16 -23.84
CA PHE A 444 2.71 23.79 -24.44
C PHE A 444 1.48 23.95 -23.54
N ALA A 445 1.57 24.72 -22.46
CA ALA A 445 0.50 24.86 -21.48
C ALA A 445 -0.81 25.37 -22.10
N GLN A 446 -0.71 26.17 -23.17
CA GLN A 446 -1.85 26.72 -23.90
C GLN A 446 -2.55 25.73 -24.85
N ASN A 447 -2.11 24.46 -24.91
CA ASN A 447 -2.58 23.45 -25.87
C ASN A 447 -2.57 23.99 -27.32
N ALA A 448 -1.52 24.73 -27.66
CA ALA A 448 -1.37 25.43 -28.92
C ALA A 448 -0.15 24.93 -29.70
N THR A 449 -0.23 24.98 -31.03
CA THR A 449 0.84 24.58 -31.94
C THR A 449 1.38 25.75 -32.77
N ALA A 450 1.11 26.99 -32.35
CA ALA A 450 1.56 28.18 -33.05
C ALA A 450 3.10 28.18 -33.17
N GLY A 451 3.61 28.52 -34.36
CA GLY A 451 5.04 28.49 -34.67
C GLY A 451 5.59 27.10 -35.02
N TRP A 452 4.91 26.02 -34.65
CA TRP A 452 5.35 24.65 -34.94
C TRP A 452 4.87 24.14 -36.29
N GLY A 453 5.71 23.33 -36.93
CA GLY A 453 5.44 22.73 -38.23
C GLY A 453 6.22 21.45 -38.47
N SER A 454 6.07 20.92 -39.68
CA SER A 454 6.86 19.82 -40.22
C SER A 454 7.50 20.26 -41.53
N ASN A 455 8.67 19.72 -41.87
CA ASN A 455 9.33 20.02 -43.14
C ASN A 455 9.39 18.78 -44.05
N TRP A 456 9.53 19.02 -45.36
CA TRP A 456 9.73 18.00 -46.40
C TRP A 456 8.61 16.93 -46.48
N GLN A 457 8.88 15.71 -46.00
CA GLN A 457 7.93 14.58 -45.98
C GLN A 457 7.42 14.30 -44.56
N GLY A 458 7.39 15.35 -43.73
CA GLY A 458 7.44 15.24 -42.28
C GLY A 458 6.20 14.64 -41.59
N PRO A 459 6.37 14.26 -40.31
CA PRO A 459 5.34 13.67 -39.46
C PRO A 459 4.10 14.55 -39.29
N THR A 460 2.98 13.91 -38.95
CA THR A 460 1.80 14.62 -38.43
C THR A 460 2.07 15.08 -37.00
N PHE A 461 1.46 16.18 -36.56
CA PHE A 461 1.66 16.67 -35.21
C PHE A 461 0.41 17.26 -34.58
N LYS A 462 0.38 17.22 -33.26
CA LYS A 462 -0.63 17.86 -32.43
C LYS A 462 -0.05 18.16 -31.06
N CYS A 463 -0.66 19.12 -30.36
CA CYS A 463 -0.49 19.24 -28.93
C CYS A 463 -1.41 18.22 -28.25
N GLU A 464 -0.90 17.43 -27.30
CA GLU A 464 -1.70 16.46 -26.54
C GLU A 464 -1.26 16.32 -25.09
N LYS A 465 -2.19 15.87 -24.24
CA LYS A 465 -1.95 15.80 -22.80
C LYS A 465 -0.88 14.73 -22.48
N ILE A 466 0.15 15.07 -21.72
CA ILE A 466 1.15 14.17 -21.15
C ILE A 466 0.44 13.33 -20.08
N GLY A 467 0.09 12.09 -20.43
CA GLY A 467 -0.40 11.09 -19.47
C GLY A 467 0.75 10.43 -18.71
N GLY A 468 0.57 10.28 -17.39
CA GLY A 468 1.51 9.70 -16.42
C GLY A 468 2.28 10.78 -15.66
N GLY A 469 2.08 10.90 -14.35
CA GLY A 469 2.80 11.85 -13.50
C GLY A 469 4.28 11.48 -13.32
N ILE A 470 4.97 12.00 -12.30
CA ILE A 470 6.27 11.48 -11.88
C ILE A 470 6.03 10.19 -11.09
N PRO A 471 6.57 9.04 -11.51
CA PRO A 471 6.48 7.82 -10.72
C PRO A 471 7.11 8.00 -9.34
N LEU A 472 6.46 7.49 -8.31
CA LEU A 472 7.07 7.37 -6.99
C LEU A 472 8.23 6.37 -7.07
N SER A 473 9.35 6.71 -6.41
CA SER A 473 10.44 5.77 -6.19
C SER A 473 9.99 4.63 -5.28
N ASP A 474 10.70 3.51 -5.32
CA ASP A 474 10.38 2.35 -4.46
C ASP A 474 10.44 2.71 -2.96
N LYS A 475 11.34 3.63 -2.59
CA LYS A 475 11.41 4.18 -1.22
C LYS A 475 10.14 4.94 -0.86
N GLU A 476 9.66 5.83 -1.72
CA GLU A 476 8.44 6.61 -1.49
C GLU A 476 7.20 5.70 -1.42
N LYS A 477 7.09 4.72 -2.33
CA LYS A 477 6.00 3.72 -2.28
C LYS A 477 6.02 2.95 -0.97
N LYS A 478 7.19 2.49 -0.55
CA LYS A 478 7.38 1.78 0.72
C LYS A 478 6.95 2.65 1.92
N GLU A 479 7.40 3.90 2.00
CA GLU A 479 7.04 4.81 3.10
C GLU A 479 5.54 5.07 3.20
N VAL A 480 4.88 5.34 2.07
CA VAL A 480 3.43 5.61 2.03
C VAL A 480 2.64 4.35 2.38
N LEU A 481 3.01 3.18 1.83
CA LEU A 481 2.32 1.93 2.11
C LEU A 481 2.57 1.41 3.52
N THR A 482 3.77 1.59 4.08
CA THR A 482 4.05 1.31 5.50
C THR A 482 3.13 2.15 6.40
N THR A 483 2.94 3.43 6.08
CA THR A 483 2.01 4.32 6.81
C THR A 483 0.56 3.84 6.67
N ALA A 484 0.14 3.41 5.48
CA ALA A 484 -1.20 2.89 5.26
C ALA A 484 -1.48 1.58 6.03
N LEU A 485 -0.51 0.66 6.04
CA LEU A 485 -0.59 -0.59 6.81
C LEU A 485 -0.64 -0.32 8.31
N ASP A 486 0.20 0.59 8.83
CA ASP A 486 0.19 0.98 10.24
C ASP A 486 -1.14 1.61 10.64
N LYS A 487 -1.66 2.55 9.84
CA LYS A 487 -2.96 3.20 10.10
C LYS A 487 -4.12 2.19 10.13
N TRP A 488 -4.10 1.21 9.23
CA TRP A 488 -5.09 0.13 9.19
C TRP A 488 -5.06 -0.71 10.47
N ILE A 489 -3.87 -1.16 10.87
CA ILE A 489 -3.69 -1.98 12.06
C ILE A 489 -4.02 -1.18 13.33
N ALA A 490 -3.64 0.09 13.39
CA ALA A 490 -3.97 1.00 14.47
C ALA A 490 -5.49 1.11 14.69
N GLY A 491 -6.23 1.40 13.62
CA GLY A 491 -7.69 1.52 13.68
C GLY A 491 -8.37 0.22 14.10
N MET A 492 -7.86 -0.94 13.65
CA MET A 492 -8.36 -2.24 14.08
C MET A 492 -8.10 -2.49 15.58
N MET A 493 -6.89 -2.19 16.07
CA MET A 493 -6.56 -2.35 17.49
C MET A 493 -7.38 -1.41 18.37
N GLU A 494 -7.56 -0.15 17.96
CA GLU A 494 -8.42 0.83 18.63
C GLU A 494 -9.87 0.34 18.70
N ALA A 495 -10.43 -0.10 17.57
CA ALA A 495 -11.80 -0.59 17.48
C ALA A 495 -12.09 -1.79 18.39
N THR A 496 -11.05 -2.52 18.79
CA THR A 496 -11.16 -3.73 19.63
C THR A 496 -10.83 -3.47 21.09
N GLU A 497 -10.30 -2.30 21.45
CA GLU A 497 -10.01 -1.85 22.82
C GLU A 497 -9.22 -2.89 23.66
N GLY A 498 -8.24 -3.56 23.05
CA GLY A 498 -7.43 -4.58 23.73
C GLY A 498 -8.17 -5.90 24.05
N LYS A 499 -9.43 -6.06 23.62
CA LYS A 499 -10.26 -7.25 23.90
C LYS A 499 -9.96 -8.43 22.97
N VAL A 500 -9.47 -8.17 21.76
CA VAL A 500 -9.07 -9.21 20.79
C VAL A 500 -7.59 -9.52 20.97
N LYS A 501 -7.30 -10.69 21.54
CA LYS A 501 -5.95 -11.07 22.02
C LYS A 501 -5.20 -12.01 21.09
N ALA A 502 -5.80 -12.42 19.98
CA ALA A 502 -5.13 -13.24 18.98
C ALA A 502 -5.56 -12.84 17.57
N TRP A 503 -4.60 -12.86 16.64
CA TRP A 503 -4.80 -12.41 15.26
C TRP A 503 -4.01 -13.28 14.29
N ASP A 504 -4.55 -13.50 13.08
CA ASP A 504 -3.65 -13.79 11.95
C ASP A 504 -3.00 -12.47 11.53
N VAL A 505 -1.76 -12.26 11.95
CA VAL A 505 -1.02 -11.05 11.58
C VAL A 505 -0.73 -11.03 10.09
N VAL A 506 -0.51 -12.21 9.50
CA VAL A 506 -0.28 -12.43 8.07
C VAL A 506 -1.11 -13.62 7.61
N ASN A 507 -1.81 -13.48 6.49
CA ASN A 507 -2.64 -14.52 5.91
C ASN A 507 -2.15 -14.89 4.49
N GLU A 508 -2.09 -16.18 4.18
CA GLU A 508 -1.89 -16.75 2.83
C GLU A 508 -0.69 -16.18 2.06
N ALA A 509 0.44 -16.05 2.76
CA ALA A 509 1.62 -15.38 2.23
C ALA A 509 2.36 -16.22 1.18
N LEU A 510 2.31 -17.56 1.27
CA LEU A 510 3.13 -18.44 0.45
C LEU A 510 2.45 -18.79 -0.88
N SER A 511 3.26 -18.95 -1.92
CA SER A 511 2.83 -19.51 -3.20
C SER A 511 2.30 -20.94 -3.05
N GLY A 512 1.52 -21.39 -4.04
CA GLY A 512 1.01 -22.76 -4.07
C GLY A 512 2.04 -23.82 -4.49
N ALA A 513 3.25 -23.42 -4.90
CA ALA A 513 4.27 -24.32 -5.42
C ALA A 513 5.71 -23.80 -5.18
N ASP A 514 6.66 -24.74 -5.13
CA ASP A 514 8.09 -24.50 -5.21
C ASP A 514 8.54 -24.35 -6.67
N THR A 515 8.50 -23.11 -7.18
CA THR A 515 8.75 -22.84 -8.61
C THR A 515 10.23 -22.91 -8.99
N ASN A 516 11.16 -22.80 -8.03
CA ASN A 516 12.60 -22.83 -8.28
C ASN A 516 13.27 -24.14 -7.82
N GLY A 517 12.53 -25.02 -7.12
CA GLY A 517 12.99 -26.33 -6.68
C GLY A 517 13.98 -26.29 -5.50
N ASP A 518 14.02 -25.18 -4.74
CA ASP A 518 14.95 -25.01 -3.62
C ASP A 518 14.41 -25.58 -2.29
N GLY A 519 13.19 -26.13 -2.31
CA GLY A 519 12.50 -26.66 -1.15
C GLY A 519 11.95 -25.60 -0.20
N LYS A 520 11.81 -24.34 -0.65
CA LYS A 520 11.22 -23.23 0.08
C LYS A 520 10.28 -22.44 -0.85
N TYR A 521 8.99 -22.64 -0.67
CA TYR A 521 7.95 -21.97 -1.44
C TYR A 521 8.09 -20.46 -1.26
N ALA A 522 8.12 -19.74 -2.38
CA ALA A 522 8.27 -18.29 -2.38
C ALA A 522 7.03 -17.61 -1.79
N LEU A 523 7.14 -16.32 -1.46
CA LEU A 523 5.95 -15.53 -1.20
C LEU A 523 5.19 -15.30 -2.51
N GLN A 524 3.87 -15.15 -2.42
CA GLN A 524 3.06 -14.73 -3.57
C GLN A 524 3.57 -13.39 -4.12
N SER A 525 3.41 -13.14 -5.40
CA SER A 525 3.91 -11.90 -6.02
C SER A 525 3.27 -11.70 -7.38
N ALA A 526 2.79 -10.49 -7.65
CA ALA A 526 2.24 -10.14 -8.94
C ALA A 526 3.30 -10.06 -10.05
N THR A 527 4.58 -9.93 -9.69
CA THR A 527 5.67 -9.67 -10.64
C THR A 527 6.67 -10.82 -10.77
N ARG A 528 6.71 -11.74 -9.81
CA ARG A 528 7.66 -12.88 -9.80
C ARG A 528 7.08 -14.19 -10.33
N GLY A 529 5.83 -14.20 -10.79
CA GLY A 529 5.15 -15.40 -11.30
C GLY A 529 4.85 -16.44 -10.22
N THR A 530 4.67 -16.00 -8.97
CA THR A 530 4.38 -16.87 -7.82
C THR A 530 2.96 -16.71 -7.28
N ALA A 531 2.22 -15.70 -7.74
CA ALA A 531 0.78 -15.56 -7.55
C ALA A 531 0.00 -16.15 -8.74
N PRO A 532 -1.23 -16.67 -8.54
CA PRO A 532 -2.12 -17.06 -9.63
C PRO A 532 -2.53 -15.85 -10.50
N ASP A 533 -2.48 -16.01 -11.82
CA ASP A 533 -2.78 -14.91 -12.77
C ASP A 533 -4.19 -14.32 -12.59
N ASP A 534 -5.18 -15.15 -12.24
CA ASP A 534 -6.57 -14.73 -12.03
C ASP A 534 -6.76 -13.90 -10.74
N ASP A 535 -5.87 -14.04 -9.76
CA ASP A 535 -5.92 -13.33 -8.48
C ASP A 535 -5.25 -11.95 -8.55
N ILE A 536 -4.26 -11.78 -9.43
CA ILE A 536 -3.47 -10.55 -9.56
C ILE A 536 -4.34 -9.28 -9.72
N PRO A 537 -5.36 -9.24 -10.59
CA PRO A 537 -6.18 -8.04 -10.78
C PRO A 537 -6.99 -7.64 -9.53
N ASN A 538 -7.21 -8.58 -8.61
CA ASN A 538 -8.08 -8.44 -7.44
C ASN A 538 -7.31 -8.44 -6.10
N SER A 539 -5.98 -8.41 -6.16
CA SER A 539 -5.10 -8.56 -5.00
C SER A 539 -4.05 -7.44 -4.91
N PHE A 540 -3.55 -7.21 -3.69
CA PHE A 540 -2.44 -6.29 -3.41
C PHE A 540 -1.35 -6.99 -2.61
N TYR A 541 -0.21 -7.28 -3.25
CA TYR A 541 0.89 -8.03 -2.63
C TYR A 541 1.86 -7.09 -1.91
N TRP A 542 1.69 -6.94 -0.59
CA TRP A 542 2.49 -6.03 0.25
C TRP A 542 4.01 -6.21 0.11
N GLN A 543 4.47 -7.46 0.03
CA GLN A 543 5.87 -7.86 -0.16
C GLN A 543 6.50 -7.31 -1.44
N ASP A 544 5.72 -7.06 -2.50
CA ASP A 544 6.24 -6.50 -3.75
C ASP A 544 6.66 -5.03 -3.59
N TYR A 545 6.22 -4.36 -2.53
CA TYR A 545 6.53 -2.96 -2.24
C TYR A 545 7.33 -2.75 -0.95
N LEU A 546 6.98 -3.46 0.13
CA LEU A 546 7.63 -3.32 1.43
C LEU A 546 8.88 -4.22 1.53
N GLY A 547 8.96 -5.28 0.73
CA GLY A 547 9.99 -6.31 0.74
C GLY A 547 9.60 -7.53 1.59
N ASP A 548 10.14 -8.70 1.22
CA ASP A 548 9.74 -10.02 1.74
C ASP A 548 9.86 -10.18 3.27
N LEU A 549 10.78 -9.46 3.92
CA LEU A 549 10.94 -9.48 5.38
C LEU A 549 10.15 -8.36 6.05
N ASP A 550 10.29 -7.14 5.55
CA ASP A 550 9.84 -5.95 6.26
C ASP A 550 8.32 -5.84 6.33
N TYR A 551 7.57 -6.38 5.37
CA TYR A 551 6.10 -6.31 5.43
C TYR A 551 5.53 -7.07 6.64
N VAL A 552 6.04 -8.27 6.94
CA VAL A 552 5.63 -9.05 8.13
C VAL A 552 6.11 -8.38 9.41
N ARG A 553 7.38 -7.97 9.44
CA ARG A 553 7.96 -7.32 10.62
C ARG A 553 7.22 -6.03 10.97
N THR A 554 6.83 -5.25 9.96
CA THR A 554 6.01 -4.04 10.11
C THR A 554 4.64 -4.38 10.70
N ALA A 555 3.95 -5.38 10.15
CA ALA A 555 2.62 -5.79 10.65
C ALA A 555 2.69 -6.28 12.10
N VAL A 556 3.70 -7.09 12.46
CA VAL A 556 3.93 -7.58 13.83
C VAL A 556 4.22 -6.43 14.79
N ALA A 557 5.14 -5.52 14.43
CA ALA A 557 5.50 -4.39 15.27
C ALA A 557 4.30 -3.44 15.49
N SER A 558 3.57 -3.13 14.42
CA SER A 558 2.38 -2.28 14.46
C SER A 558 1.28 -2.91 15.34
N ALA A 559 0.99 -4.20 15.15
CA ALA A 559 -0.01 -4.91 15.94
C ALA A 559 0.32 -4.88 17.44
N ARG A 560 1.57 -5.17 17.82
CA ARG A 560 1.98 -5.15 19.23
C ARG A 560 1.93 -3.75 19.83
N LYS A 561 2.43 -2.75 19.11
CA LYS A 561 2.43 -1.35 19.54
C LYS A 561 1.01 -0.85 19.80
N HIS A 562 0.14 -0.94 18.80
CA HIS A 562 -1.21 -0.38 18.90
C HIS A 562 -2.11 -1.16 19.86
N PHE A 563 -1.86 -2.47 20.04
CA PHE A 563 -2.55 -3.24 21.07
C PHE A 563 -2.23 -2.72 22.49
N GLU A 564 -0.96 -2.40 22.77
CA GLU A 564 -0.54 -1.81 24.05
C GLU A 564 -1.10 -0.40 24.24
N GLU A 565 -1.02 0.44 23.19
CA GLU A 565 -1.56 1.82 23.23
C GLU A 565 -3.07 1.87 23.50
N ASN A 566 -3.80 0.81 23.12
CA ASN A 566 -5.24 0.68 23.35
C ASN A 566 -5.59 -0.18 24.58
N GLY A 567 -4.67 -0.26 25.55
CA GLY A 567 -4.92 -0.85 26.87
C GLY A 567 -4.80 -2.37 26.96
N GLY A 568 -4.36 -3.03 25.88
CA GLY A 568 -4.06 -4.45 25.87
C GLY A 568 -2.76 -4.78 26.62
N ASN A 569 -2.71 -5.91 27.30
CA ASN A 569 -1.48 -6.41 27.93
C ASN A 569 -0.58 -7.11 26.89
N PRO A 570 0.62 -6.60 26.57
CA PRO A 570 1.47 -7.17 25.51
C PRO A 570 1.77 -8.67 25.63
N GLU A 571 1.77 -9.23 26.84
CA GLU A 571 2.01 -10.66 27.06
C GLU A 571 0.83 -11.55 26.61
N GLU A 572 -0.37 -10.99 26.53
CA GLU A 572 -1.58 -11.70 26.14
C GLU A 572 -1.76 -11.78 24.62
N LEU A 573 -1.21 -10.82 23.86
CA LEU A 573 -1.34 -10.79 22.41
C LEU A 573 -0.56 -11.94 21.75
N LYS A 574 -1.28 -12.77 20.98
CA LYS A 574 -0.73 -13.85 20.17
C LYS A 574 -0.91 -13.58 18.68
N LEU A 575 0.19 -13.57 17.95
CA LEU A 575 0.18 -13.32 16.51
C LEU A 575 0.50 -14.61 15.75
N PHE A 576 -0.42 -15.01 14.88
CA PHE A 576 -0.34 -16.21 14.05
C PHE A 576 -0.02 -15.84 12.61
N VAL A 577 0.72 -16.70 11.92
CA VAL A 577 0.70 -16.72 10.45
C VAL A 577 -0.21 -17.85 10.00
N ASN A 578 -1.23 -17.51 9.23
CA ASN A 578 -2.25 -18.43 8.75
C ASN A 578 -2.10 -18.71 7.26
N ASP A 579 -2.26 -19.96 6.84
CA ASP A 579 -2.20 -20.33 5.43
C ASP A 579 -3.03 -21.59 5.13
N TYR A 580 -3.35 -21.79 3.85
CA TYR A 580 -4.09 -22.94 3.33
C TYR A 580 -3.15 -23.98 2.70
N ASN A 581 -3.64 -25.21 2.54
CA ASN A 581 -2.90 -26.35 2.00
C ASN A 581 -1.64 -26.68 2.80
N LEU A 582 -1.63 -26.44 4.12
CA LEU A 582 -0.52 -26.89 4.97
C LEU A 582 -0.61 -28.41 5.23
N GLU A 583 -1.80 -28.96 5.10
CA GLU A 583 -2.23 -30.35 5.19
C GLU A 583 -2.08 -31.16 3.89
N SER A 584 -1.49 -30.58 2.84
CA SER A 584 -1.38 -31.18 1.52
C SER A 584 -0.58 -32.50 1.48
N ASP A 585 -1.12 -33.49 0.78
CA ASP A 585 -0.48 -34.80 0.53
C ASP A 585 0.42 -34.80 -0.70
N TRP A 586 0.11 -33.99 -1.72
CA TRP A 586 0.81 -33.99 -3.01
C TRP A 586 2.25 -33.44 -2.95
N ASP A 587 2.59 -32.66 -1.92
CA ASP A 587 3.91 -32.05 -1.75
C ASP A 587 4.61 -32.48 -0.46
N GLN A 588 4.08 -33.50 0.23
CA GLN A 588 4.58 -33.96 1.52
C GLN A 588 4.67 -32.83 2.57
N ASN A 589 3.63 -31.98 2.63
CA ASN A 589 3.55 -30.77 3.43
C ASN A 589 4.70 -29.78 3.15
N GLY A 590 5.12 -29.68 1.88
CA GLY A 590 6.18 -28.79 1.41
C GLY A 590 5.91 -27.32 1.71
N LYS A 591 4.65 -26.89 1.55
CA LYS A 591 4.22 -25.53 1.92
C LYS A 591 4.39 -25.24 3.42
N LEU A 592 3.98 -26.15 4.32
CA LEU A 592 4.18 -25.99 5.76
C LEU A 592 5.66 -25.92 6.15
N LYS A 593 6.49 -26.81 5.59
CA LYS A 593 7.95 -26.77 5.82
C LYS A 593 8.54 -25.42 5.40
N SER A 594 8.03 -24.84 4.32
CA SER A 594 8.41 -23.52 3.82
C SER A 594 7.94 -22.40 4.75
N LEU A 595 6.71 -22.48 5.28
CA LEU A 595 6.18 -21.52 6.24
C LEU A 595 7.02 -21.49 7.52
N ILE A 596 7.39 -22.65 8.06
CA ILE A 596 8.28 -22.75 9.22
C ILE A 596 9.65 -22.10 8.94
N LYS A 597 10.19 -22.21 7.72
CA LYS A 597 11.42 -21.51 7.32
C LYS A 597 11.21 -20.00 7.25
N TRP A 598 10.12 -19.53 6.65
CA TRP A 598 9.81 -18.09 6.57
C TRP A 598 9.62 -17.46 7.94
N ILE A 599 8.94 -18.14 8.87
CA ILE A 599 8.81 -17.68 10.26
C ILE A 599 10.20 -17.47 10.88
N LYS A 600 11.14 -18.40 10.70
CA LYS A 600 12.52 -18.23 11.19
C LYS A 600 13.21 -17.01 10.57
N ASP A 601 13.00 -16.75 9.28
CA ASP A 601 13.59 -15.60 8.59
C ASP A 601 12.99 -14.27 9.07
N TRP A 602 11.68 -14.23 9.29
CA TRP A 602 11.00 -13.04 9.83
C TRP A 602 11.45 -12.74 11.26
N GLU A 603 11.63 -13.75 12.11
CA GLU A 603 12.11 -13.62 13.49
C GLU A 603 13.65 -13.43 13.62
N ALA A 604 14.41 -13.55 12.52
CA ALA A 604 15.87 -13.48 12.55
C ALA A 604 16.43 -12.09 12.95
N ASP A 605 15.60 -11.05 13.03
CA ASP A 605 15.99 -9.74 13.58
C ASP A 605 16.12 -9.72 15.11
N GLY A 606 15.67 -10.79 15.79
CA GLY A 606 15.70 -10.91 17.25
C GLY A 606 14.65 -10.07 18.00
N VAL A 607 13.75 -9.39 17.28
CA VAL A 607 12.70 -8.52 17.85
C VAL A 607 11.31 -8.99 17.43
N THR A 608 11.16 -9.37 16.16
CA THR A 608 9.92 -9.89 15.61
C THR A 608 9.60 -11.22 16.26
N LYS A 609 8.38 -11.34 16.77
CA LYS A 609 7.88 -12.55 17.44
C LYS A 609 6.56 -12.98 16.83
N ILE A 610 6.53 -14.17 16.25
CA ILE A 610 5.35 -14.86 15.76
C ILE A 610 5.05 -15.99 16.75
N ASP A 611 3.88 -15.94 17.38
CA ASP A 611 3.52 -16.84 18.48
C ASP A 611 2.98 -18.18 17.98
N GLY A 612 2.34 -18.20 16.81
CA GLY A 612 1.62 -19.38 16.33
C GLY A 612 1.58 -19.59 14.82
N ILE A 613 1.18 -20.80 14.43
CA ILE A 613 0.90 -21.21 13.05
C ILE A 613 -0.57 -21.62 12.97
N GLY A 614 -1.30 -21.01 12.03
CA GLY A 614 -2.65 -21.38 11.66
C GLY A 614 -2.66 -22.23 10.39
N SER A 615 -3.36 -23.37 10.42
CA SER A 615 -3.74 -24.10 9.21
C SER A 615 -5.24 -23.92 8.99
N GLN A 616 -5.62 -23.32 7.86
CA GLN A 616 -7.04 -23.12 7.51
C GLN A 616 -7.79 -24.45 7.48
N MET A 617 -7.16 -25.46 6.87
CA MET A 617 -7.68 -26.83 6.82
C MET A 617 -9.05 -26.94 6.14
N HIS A 618 -9.20 -26.23 5.01
CA HIS A 618 -10.31 -26.37 4.08
C HIS A 618 -10.21 -27.71 3.32
N ILE A 619 -10.76 -28.77 3.91
CA ILE A 619 -10.59 -30.15 3.42
C ILE A 619 -11.86 -30.71 2.75
N SER A 620 -11.73 -31.91 2.20
CA SER A 620 -12.85 -32.72 1.73
C SER A 620 -12.74 -34.13 2.29
N CYS A 621 -13.88 -34.74 2.60
CA CYS A 621 -13.99 -36.18 2.81
C CYS A 621 -14.08 -36.86 1.43
N TYR A 622 -13.31 -37.91 1.22
CA TYR A 622 -13.23 -38.63 -0.04
C TYR A 622 -13.83 -40.02 0.08
N GLY A 623 -14.78 -40.34 -0.79
CA GLY A 623 -15.36 -41.69 -0.88
C GLY A 623 -14.40 -42.73 -1.45
N ASN A 624 -13.28 -42.31 -2.05
CA ASN A 624 -12.19 -43.20 -2.42
C ASN A 624 -11.31 -43.51 -1.18
N PRO A 625 -11.25 -44.77 -0.71
CA PRO A 625 -10.56 -45.09 0.55
C PRO A 625 -9.04 -44.84 0.51
N GLN A 626 -8.39 -45.05 -0.64
CA GLN A 626 -6.95 -44.82 -0.79
C GLN A 626 -6.63 -43.33 -0.72
N THR A 627 -7.41 -42.50 -1.41
CA THR A 627 -7.30 -41.04 -1.33
C THR A 627 -7.56 -40.56 0.10
N GLN A 628 -8.64 -41.01 0.73
CA GLN A 628 -8.98 -40.61 2.10
C GLN A 628 -7.87 -40.95 3.11
N GLU A 629 -7.25 -42.12 2.98
CA GLU A 629 -6.14 -42.52 3.84
C GLU A 629 -4.87 -41.70 3.57
N ALA A 630 -4.57 -41.37 2.32
CA ALA A 630 -3.47 -40.47 1.99
C ALA A 630 -3.66 -39.07 2.61
N LYS A 631 -4.87 -38.51 2.54
CA LYS A 631 -5.20 -37.22 3.19
C LYS A 631 -5.06 -37.29 4.71
N LYS A 632 -5.54 -38.35 5.34
CA LYS A 632 -5.38 -38.56 6.79
C LYS A 632 -3.90 -38.61 7.21
N ASN A 633 -3.08 -39.34 6.45
CA ASN A 633 -1.63 -39.41 6.71
C ASN A 633 -0.95 -38.04 6.57
N ALA A 634 -1.34 -37.23 5.58
CA ALA A 634 -0.82 -35.88 5.41
C ALA A 634 -1.26 -34.92 6.53
N ILE A 635 -2.50 -35.04 7.03
CA ILE A 635 -2.99 -34.29 8.20
C ILE A 635 -2.17 -34.64 9.45
N GLU A 636 -1.93 -35.93 9.73
CA GLU A 636 -1.08 -36.32 10.86
C GLU A 636 0.34 -35.77 10.74
N ASN A 637 0.93 -35.83 9.54
CA ASN A 637 2.27 -35.30 9.31
C ASN A 637 2.32 -33.77 9.46
N MET A 638 1.30 -33.05 9.00
CA MET A 638 1.13 -31.61 9.23
C MET A 638 1.14 -31.31 10.73
N LEU A 639 0.30 -31.99 11.53
CA LEU A 639 0.22 -31.79 12.97
C LEU A 639 1.55 -32.06 13.67
N LYS A 640 2.27 -33.13 13.30
CA LYS A 640 3.61 -33.44 13.82
C LYS A 640 4.62 -32.31 13.51
N LEU A 641 4.65 -31.83 12.26
CA LEU A 641 5.53 -30.73 11.85
C LEU A 641 5.18 -29.40 12.57
N MET A 642 3.89 -29.13 12.76
CA MET A 642 3.44 -27.94 13.52
C MET A 642 3.86 -28.05 14.99
N ALA A 643 3.73 -29.22 15.63
CA ALA A 643 4.22 -29.44 16.99
C ALA A 643 5.75 -29.23 17.09
N GLU A 644 6.51 -29.83 16.16
CA GLU A 644 7.98 -29.70 16.07
C GLU A 644 8.47 -28.25 15.90
N SER A 645 7.62 -27.35 15.39
CA SER A 645 7.95 -25.93 15.24
C SER A 645 8.14 -25.19 16.57
N GLY A 646 7.59 -25.74 17.68
CA GLY A 646 7.59 -25.09 18.99
C GLY A 646 6.60 -23.92 19.13
N LYS A 647 5.79 -23.63 18.09
CA LYS A 647 4.79 -22.55 18.08
C LYS A 647 3.45 -23.02 18.63
N LEU A 648 2.56 -22.06 18.96
CA LEU A 648 1.15 -22.36 19.16
C LEU A 648 0.55 -22.88 17.84
N VAL A 649 -0.36 -23.85 17.93
CA VAL A 649 -0.95 -24.52 16.76
C VAL A 649 -2.43 -24.26 16.76
N ARG A 650 -2.96 -23.75 15.65
CA ARG A 650 -4.40 -23.53 15.45
C ARG A 650 -4.86 -24.21 14.16
N ILE A 651 -5.97 -24.94 14.22
CA ILE A 651 -6.79 -25.21 13.03
C ILE A 651 -7.77 -24.04 12.94
N SER A 652 -7.60 -23.15 11.97
CA SER A 652 -8.20 -21.81 11.97
C SER A 652 -9.55 -21.73 11.26
N GLU A 653 -9.80 -22.57 10.25
CA GLU A 653 -10.97 -22.42 9.38
C GLU A 653 -11.53 -23.79 8.90
N LEU A 654 -11.61 -24.77 9.81
CA LEU A 654 -12.05 -26.12 9.45
C LEU A 654 -13.44 -26.09 8.81
N ASP A 655 -13.50 -26.53 7.57
CA ASP A 655 -14.71 -26.93 6.89
C ASP A 655 -14.45 -28.15 6.01
N MET A 656 -15.52 -28.87 5.69
CA MET A 656 -15.40 -30.15 5.00
C MET A 656 -16.49 -30.29 3.94
N GLY A 657 -16.08 -30.36 2.69
CA GLY A 657 -16.93 -30.84 1.60
C GLY A 657 -16.90 -32.37 1.50
N TYR A 658 -17.64 -32.92 0.54
CA TYR A 658 -17.56 -34.34 0.21
C TYR A 658 -17.27 -34.53 -1.28
N VAL A 659 -16.36 -35.45 -1.59
CA VAL A 659 -15.97 -35.84 -2.95
C VAL A 659 -16.23 -37.34 -3.07
N ASP A 660 -17.03 -37.74 -4.06
CA ASP A 660 -17.37 -39.14 -4.27
C ASP A 660 -16.19 -39.97 -4.81
N ALA A 661 -16.40 -41.29 -4.93
CA ALA A 661 -15.36 -42.21 -5.39
C ALA A 661 -14.91 -41.99 -6.85
N ASN A 662 -15.61 -41.12 -7.61
CA ASN A 662 -15.27 -40.72 -8.97
C ASN A 662 -14.68 -39.30 -9.03
N ASP A 663 -14.19 -38.78 -7.91
CA ASP A 663 -13.62 -37.44 -7.76
C ASP A 663 -14.60 -36.31 -8.09
N LYS A 664 -15.92 -36.55 -7.91
CA LYS A 664 -16.94 -35.52 -8.09
C LYS A 664 -17.37 -34.94 -6.74
N GLU A 665 -17.35 -33.62 -6.64
CA GLU A 665 -17.90 -32.89 -5.51
C GLU A 665 -19.41 -33.14 -5.35
N VAL A 666 -19.84 -33.47 -4.13
CA VAL A 666 -21.23 -33.81 -3.78
C VAL A 666 -21.88 -32.63 -3.06
N LYS A 667 -23.01 -32.17 -3.61
CA LYS A 667 -23.81 -31.10 -3.00
C LYS A 667 -24.64 -31.64 -1.84
N THR A 668 -25.02 -30.77 -0.90
CA THR A 668 -25.86 -31.12 0.26
C THR A 668 -27.13 -31.86 -0.15
N ALA A 669 -27.79 -31.42 -1.24
CA ALA A 669 -29.03 -32.01 -1.72
C ALA A 669 -28.88 -33.45 -2.27
N ASP A 670 -27.65 -33.83 -2.68
CA ASP A 670 -27.34 -35.12 -3.29
C ASP A 670 -26.64 -36.07 -2.30
N MET A 671 -26.39 -35.62 -1.07
CA MET A 671 -25.62 -36.35 -0.08
C MET A 671 -26.42 -37.55 0.46
N THR A 672 -25.80 -38.72 0.44
CA THR A 672 -26.34 -39.93 1.06
C THR A 672 -25.95 -40.01 2.53
N GLU A 673 -26.73 -40.78 3.30
CA GLU A 673 -26.48 -40.99 4.72
C GLU A 673 -25.09 -41.60 5.00
N GLU A 674 -24.65 -42.56 4.19
CA GLU A 674 -23.34 -43.19 4.37
C GLU A 674 -22.19 -42.20 4.14
N GLN A 675 -22.29 -41.37 3.10
CA GLN A 675 -21.32 -40.29 2.85
C GLN A 675 -21.26 -39.32 4.04
N HIS A 676 -22.42 -39.00 4.63
CA HIS A 676 -22.50 -38.12 5.78
C HIS A 676 -21.88 -38.74 7.05
N LYS A 677 -21.98 -40.07 7.23
CA LYS A 677 -21.28 -40.82 8.29
C LYS A 677 -19.77 -40.89 8.07
N GLU A 678 -19.31 -40.93 6.83
CA GLU A 678 -17.88 -40.83 6.50
C GLU A 678 -17.32 -39.46 6.88
N MET A 679 -18.05 -38.37 6.58
CA MET A 679 -17.67 -37.02 7.04
C MET A 679 -17.57 -36.93 8.55
N ARG A 680 -18.53 -37.52 9.29
CA ARG A 680 -18.46 -37.63 10.76
C ARG A 680 -17.17 -38.28 11.22
N ALA A 681 -16.80 -39.42 10.63
CA ALA A 681 -15.58 -40.14 11.01
C ALA A 681 -14.31 -39.31 10.75
N LEU A 682 -14.29 -38.50 9.68
CA LEU A 682 -13.16 -37.63 9.41
C LEU A 682 -13.06 -36.45 10.37
N TYR A 683 -14.18 -35.83 10.76
CA TYR A 683 -14.18 -34.80 11.82
C TYR A 683 -13.65 -35.34 13.14
N GLU A 684 -14.14 -36.52 13.55
CA GLU A 684 -13.68 -37.20 14.75
C GLU A 684 -12.17 -37.49 14.70
N PHE A 685 -11.68 -37.99 13.56
CA PHE A 685 -10.26 -38.24 13.34
C PHE A 685 -9.42 -36.97 13.48
N VAL A 686 -9.81 -35.88 12.82
CA VAL A 686 -9.07 -34.60 12.86
C VAL A 686 -8.95 -34.09 14.29
N VAL A 687 -10.07 -34.02 15.02
CA VAL A 687 -10.08 -33.49 16.40
C VAL A 687 -9.26 -34.39 17.32
N LYS A 688 -9.43 -35.72 17.25
CA LYS A 688 -8.64 -36.67 18.05
C LYS A 688 -7.15 -36.51 17.77
N LYS A 689 -6.75 -36.42 16.50
CA LYS A 689 -5.34 -36.32 16.12
C LYS A 689 -4.72 -34.99 16.51
N TYR A 690 -5.47 -33.90 16.46
CA TYR A 690 -5.00 -32.62 16.99
C TYR A 690 -4.68 -32.74 18.49
N LEU A 691 -5.60 -33.28 19.29
CA LEU A 691 -5.40 -33.43 20.74
C LEU A 691 -4.31 -34.44 21.10
N GLU A 692 -4.13 -35.49 20.28
CA GLU A 692 -3.12 -36.54 20.48
C GLU A 692 -1.70 -36.06 20.12
N LEU A 693 -1.56 -35.34 18.99
CA LEU A 693 -0.25 -35.05 18.39
C LEU A 693 0.30 -33.68 18.78
N ILE A 694 -0.54 -32.71 19.12
CA ILE A 694 -0.10 -31.38 19.53
C ILE A 694 0.07 -31.37 21.06
N PRO A 695 1.25 -31.00 21.61
CA PRO A 695 1.43 -30.84 23.05
C PRO A 695 0.43 -29.86 23.65
N GLU A 696 -0.09 -30.15 24.85
CA GLU A 696 -1.14 -29.35 25.51
C GLU A 696 -0.81 -27.85 25.62
N ASN A 697 0.46 -27.51 25.88
CA ASN A 697 0.93 -26.12 25.95
C ASN A 697 1.07 -25.42 24.60
N GLN A 698 0.93 -26.15 23.49
CA GLN A 698 0.90 -25.63 22.11
C GLN A 698 -0.52 -25.63 21.52
N GLN A 699 -1.49 -26.29 22.17
CA GLN A 699 -2.88 -26.37 21.70
C GLN A 699 -3.58 -25.03 21.86
N TRP A 700 -3.60 -24.20 20.81
CA TRP A 700 -4.39 -22.97 20.83
C TRP A 700 -5.87 -23.28 20.61
N GLY A 701 -6.22 -24.10 19.61
CA GLY A 701 -7.63 -24.38 19.34
C GLY A 701 -7.97 -24.84 17.93
N ILE A 702 -9.25 -25.11 17.74
CA ILE A 702 -9.87 -25.49 16.47
C ILE A 702 -11.07 -24.57 16.24
N CYS A 703 -11.16 -23.97 15.07
CA CYS A 703 -12.27 -23.13 14.65
C CYS A 703 -12.99 -23.77 13.47
N GLN A 704 -14.31 -23.95 13.60
CA GLN A 704 -15.19 -24.35 12.50
C GLN A 704 -15.51 -23.11 11.66
N TRP A 705 -15.34 -23.17 10.35
CA TRP A 705 -15.56 -21.98 9.50
C TRP A 705 -17.03 -21.74 9.15
N CYS A 706 -17.77 -22.82 8.89
CA CYS A 706 -19.18 -22.76 8.50
C CYS A 706 -20.07 -23.35 9.60
N ALA A 707 -21.00 -22.56 10.14
CA ALA A 707 -22.01 -23.07 11.06
C ALA A 707 -22.96 -24.03 10.32
N THR A 708 -23.60 -23.55 9.25
CA THR A 708 -24.53 -24.33 8.44
C THR A 708 -23.89 -24.84 7.15
N ASP A 709 -24.58 -25.74 6.48
CA ASP A 709 -24.30 -26.06 5.08
C ASP A 709 -24.34 -24.80 4.20
N SER A 710 -23.44 -24.76 3.23
CA SER A 710 -23.24 -23.58 2.39
C SER A 710 -24.43 -23.40 1.44
N PRO A 711 -25.05 -22.21 1.39
CA PRO A 711 -26.12 -21.91 0.44
C PRO A 711 -25.69 -22.12 -1.02
N ALA A 712 -26.64 -22.47 -1.89
CA ALA A 712 -26.36 -22.71 -3.32
C ALA A 712 -25.82 -21.47 -4.05
N ASN A 713 -26.09 -20.27 -3.55
CA ASN A 713 -25.61 -18.98 -4.08
C ASN A 713 -24.42 -18.41 -3.29
N SER A 714 -23.80 -19.18 -2.40
CA SER A 714 -22.63 -18.74 -1.64
C SER A 714 -21.43 -18.55 -2.56
N GLY A 715 -20.62 -17.51 -2.29
CA GLY A 715 -19.30 -17.35 -2.93
C GLY A 715 -18.25 -18.34 -2.40
N TRP A 716 -18.54 -19.03 -1.29
CA TRP A 716 -17.64 -19.99 -0.66
C TRP A 716 -18.32 -21.37 -0.60
N ARG A 717 -17.71 -22.38 -1.25
CA ARG A 717 -18.18 -23.78 -1.22
C ARG A 717 -19.69 -23.93 -1.54
N ALA A 718 -20.16 -23.28 -2.60
CA ALA A 718 -21.58 -23.16 -2.94
C ALA A 718 -22.32 -24.52 -2.93
N GLY A 719 -23.35 -24.63 -2.09
CA GLY A 719 -24.21 -25.82 -2.00
C GLY A 719 -23.58 -27.05 -1.35
N LEU A 720 -22.45 -26.91 -0.63
CA LEU A 720 -21.72 -28.01 -0.02
C LEU A 720 -22.09 -28.28 1.44
N PRO A 721 -21.94 -29.55 1.91
CA PRO A 721 -22.36 -29.98 3.25
C PRO A 721 -21.37 -29.58 4.36
N THR A 722 -20.95 -28.32 4.38
CA THR A 722 -19.85 -27.80 5.19
C THR A 722 -20.15 -27.62 6.68
N GLY A 723 -21.43 -27.55 7.06
CA GLY A 723 -21.85 -27.17 8.41
C GLY A 723 -21.77 -28.30 9.43
N LEU A 724 -21.71 -27.91 10.71
CA LEU A 724 -22.08 -28.80 11.83
C LEU A 724 -23.61 -28.89 11.98
N TRP A 725 -24.31 -27.90 11.45
CA TRP A 725 -25.75 -27.85 11.33
C TRP A 725 -26.19 -27.85 9.86
N ASP A 726 -27.42 -28.27 9.61
CA ASP A 726 -28.07 -28.07 8.31
C ASP A 726 -28.53 -26.61 8.12
N SER A 727 -29.14 -26.30 6.98
CA SER A 727 -29.62 -24.94 6.68
C SER A 727 -30.74 -24.45 7.59
N ASP A 728 -31.42 -25.36 8.29
CA ASP A 728 -32.49 -25.07 9.24
C ASP A 728 -31.97 -25.14 10.70
N TYR A 729 -30.64 -25.19 10.88
CA TYR A 729 -29.94 -25.22 12.15
C TYR A 729 -30.16 -26.49 13.00
N TYR A 730 -30.53 -27.61 12.40
CA TYR A 730 -30.53 -28.92 13.09
C TYR A 730 -29.14 -29.55 13.05
N ARG A 731 -28.75 -30.24 14.12
CA ARG A 731 -27.45 -30.90 14.23
C ARG A 731 -27.32 -32.00 13.16
N LYS A 732 -26.12 -32.13 12.63
CA LYS A 732 -25.74 -33.15 11.64
C LYS A 732 -24.86 -34.24 12.26
N HIS A 733 -24.58 -35.31 11.51
CA HIS A 733 -23.59 -36.31 11.91
C HIS A 733 -22.22 -35.68 12.19
N THR A 734 -21.83 -34.66 11.43
CA THR A 734 -20.57 -33.92 11.61
C THR A 734 -20.46 -33.28 13.01
N TYR A 735 -21.56 -32.77 13.59
CA TYR A 735 -21.60 -32.32 14.99
C TYR A 735 -21.22 -33.46 15.96
N GLY A 736 -21.80 -34.64 15.77
CA GLY A 736 -21.47 -35.82 16.57
C GLY A 736 -20.01 -36.25 16.43
N GLY A 737 -19.44 -36.13 15.22
CA GLY A 737 -18.02 -36.40 14.97
C GLY A 737 -17.12 -35.43 15.71
N PHE A 738 -17.47 -34.14 15.71
CA PHE A 738 -16.77 -33.11 16.47
C PHE A 738 -16.80 -33.40 17.98
N ALA A 739 -17.97 -33.71 18.53
CA ALA A 739 -18.16 -34.03 19.94
C ALA A 739 -17.39 -35.30 20.37
N ALA A 740 -17.50 -36.39 19.60
CA ALA A 740 -16.75 -37.62 19.86
C ALA A 740 -15.23 -37.41 19.71
N GLY A 741 -14.84 -36.47 18.84
CA GLY A 741 -13.48 -35.98 18.71
C GLY A 741 -12.88 -35.48 20.03
N PHE A 742 -13.68 -34.76 20.81
CA PHE A 742 -13.32 -34.28 22.15
C PHE A 742 -13.54 -35.31 23.27
N GLY A 743 -13.94 -36.54 22.93
CA GLY A 743 -14.10 -37.63 23.89
C GLY A 743 -15.55 -37.87 24.35
N ALA A 744 -16.55 -37.28 23.71
CA ALA A 744 -17.94 -37.68 23.93
C ALA A 744 -18.17 -39.16 23.52
N PRO A 745 -19.10 -39.89 24.15
CA PRO A 745 -19.45 -41.23 23.71
C PRO A 745 -19.97 -41.27 22.28
N GLU A 746 -19.61 -42.32 21.53
CA GLU A 746 -20.09 -42.56 20.17
C GLU A 746 -21.55 -43.06 20.18
N TYR A 747 -22.51 -42.17 20.46
CA TYR A 747 -23.92 -42.54 20.66
C TYR A 747 -24.59 -43.23 19.46
N TRP A 748 -24.03 -43.07 18.25
CA TRP A 748 -24.51 -43.74 17.05
C TRP A 748 -24.31 -45.26 17.07
N ASN A 749 -23.40 -45.80 17.89
CA ASN A 749 -23.22 -47.25 18.02
C ASN A 749 -24.42 -47.93 18.72
N ASN A 750 -25.26 -47.13 19.40
CA ASN A 750 -26.46 -47.58 20.11
C ASN A 750 -27.76 -47.08 19.45
N ALA A 751 -27.67 -46.35 18.34
CA ALA A 751 -28.83 -45.89 17.58
C ALA A 751 -29.47 -47.09 16.85
N LYS A 752 -30.79 -47.27 17.00
CA LYS A 752 -31.54 -48.40 16.44
C LYS A 752 -31.95 -48.22 15.00
#